data_AF-A0A847V9E2-F1
#
_entry.id   AF-A0A847V9E2-F1
#
_cell.length_a   1.000
_cell.length_b   1.000
_cell.length_c   1.000
_cell.angle_alpha   90.00
_cell.angle_beta   90.00
_cell.angle_gamma   90.00
#
_symmetry.space_group_name_H-M   'P 1'
#
loop_
_entity.id
_entity.type
_entity.pdbx_description
1 polymer ?
#
loop_
_entity_poly.entity_id
_entity_poly.type
_entity_poly.pdbx_seq_one_letter_code
_entity_poly.pdbx_strand_id
1 'polypeptide(L)'
;MDNPITGDGSHMAGILLLILVLGAILALPAAASELPERAASPAMIESSIRDATGHLDPGLADRLSTPLARAVERSEARQVQGITGPERRTYVYVSLEPGRGTSLLDGCLSQIVNRDERNGLASARVTDAELRALASLDGVRKVREVVPPVVSAGRYMTEGDRVLRTDLVRQLGNVTGAGIRVGVISDGVDGLAAAQQGGDLPQDVHVLNTPARDDVEAEGTAMLEIVHDIAPGAELYFHTCGDDVLAFNNAVDALVAQGCRVIVDDVTWPSEPFFEDGVVARHAAGVIASDEIVFVSCAGNYATTHFQGTYRDDGTGFHDFSGTGSGTPYLYATVPPGGSVMIALQWNEAFGRAAADFDLGVIDAMTGEILAGSIDPQDGFGDPLEGLTFSHTGSGDLTIGVVVERVSGASEGMTLEVILYDPSGDLYIYPDNIVAADSIWGHAALPDVVTVGAVGAGSPGRIQEYSSIGPVTHFYPARTVRQKPDICGVDDVSVSGSGGFNTPFIGTSAAAPHVAALCALAWSADPALTGAQVRNALYRSAADLGPSGYDTVHGWGLADAAAMHALLTGSSMPATNVTVTPAILPPGEASYAQALAHYAAGGQAWSRAWGASEVGQIRQHLDQAKASYTACFNTSGAVNDPSNAANLALLKTISSAYIGLADGATAMYDGADFNAAGRSQMTAGTFAVASTSFQSAGDSFARSQSLFNLATRTLQSVTYSGTSFGDGTAYTAAIVSILDGKAAYMGEFATYARGWQHTALAYQALTVGDRGGFSSSVQEAMNLFAVLRTSPSFGPDARTNYEILAALLQNPSGTFVPMPSLVTPTAPLTPTPTTPPASIPTPTVTPITTATSPPVDTSQFATVVKADVMTLNDNWDADAENDGIVVYPALRDSSDETVTWSGAILPVAIEIWTTKIDENFREQRDRVVFRGNGTIESWEDGHFLLGDGIRVPFESLDVPAGVTYGWTYAKVFTPDGRAYEGVWKYTRLVP
;
A
#
# COMPACT_ATOMS: atom_id res chain seq x y z
N MET A 1 46.96 47.34 0.88
CA MET A 1 47.69 47.64 2.13
C MET A 1 47.13 46.70 3.18
N ASP A 2 48.05 46.03 3.85
CA ASP A 2 47.95 45.30 5.12
C ASP A 2 47.12 43.99 5.17
N ASN A 3 47.87 42.90 5.00
CA ASN A 3 47.71 41.66 5.77
C ASN A 3 48.18 41.95 7.22
N PRO A 4 47.58 41.39 8.30
CA PRO A 4 48.11 40.12 8.84
C PRO A 4 47.08 39.26 9.66
N ILE A 5 47.10 37.92 9.58
CA ILE A 5 47.77 36.92 10.46
C ILE A 5 47.07 36.60 11.81
N THR A 6 47.03 35.29 12.10
CA THR A 6 46.83 34.54 13.39
C THR A 6 45.43 34.49 14.00
N GLY A 7 44.94 33.36 14.52
CA GLY A 7 45.47 32.01 14.79
C GLY A 7 44.27 31.11 15.10
N ASP A 8 44.18 29.90 14.56
CA ASP A 8 44.79 28.66 15.06
C ASP A 8 44.14 28.14 16.36
N GLY A 9 43.78 26.85 16.34
CA GLY A 9 43.13 26.15 17.45
C GLY A 9 41.99 25.20 17.01
N SER A 10 42.26 24.20 16.17
CA SER A 10 42.49 22.81 16.57
C SER A 10 41.31 22.10 17.26
N HIS A 11 40.73 21.11 16.57
CA HIS A 11 40.65 19.68 16.96
C HIS A 11 39.55 19.01 16.10
N MET A 12 39.96 18.15 15.15
CA MET A 12 39.94 16.66 15.23
C MET A 12 38.52 16.11 15.21
N ALA A 13 38.15 15.07 14.46
CA ALA A 13 38.75 14.09 13.55
C ALA A 13 37.52 13.28 13.05
N GLY A 14 37.50 12.43 12.03
CA GLY A 14 38.48 11.83 11.11
C GLY A 14 37.62 11.12 10.04
N ILE A 15 38.00 11.13 8.76
CA ILE A 15 38.98 10.21 8.18
C ILE A 15 38.72 8.75 8.59
N LEU A 16 38.01 8.02 7.73
CA LEU A 16 38.64 6.88 7.06
C LEU A 16 38.05 6.62 5.67
N LEU A 17 38.99 6.36 4.78
CA LEU A 17 38.92 6.13 3.35
C LEU A 17 38.64 4.64 3.07
N LEU A 18 38.00 4.34 1.94
CA LEU A 18 38.24 3.18 1.05
C LEU A 18 38.23 1.75 1.62
N ILE A 19 37.43 0.88 0.98
CA ILE A 19 37.86 -0.30 0.20
C ILE A 19 36.59 -1.00 -0.34
N LEU A 20 36.24 -0.78 -1.61
CA LEU A 20 36.10 -1.80 -2.67
C LEU A 20 35.33 -1.28 -3.90
N VAL A 21 36.10 -1.11 -4.97
CA VAL A 21 35.68 -1.06 -6.37
C VAL A 21 35.60 -2.51 -6.88
N LEU A 22 34.41 -2.85 -7.40
CA LEU A 22 34.08 -3.63 -8.62
C LEU A 22 34.62 -5.05 -8.93
N GLY A 23 33.68 -5.85 -9.45
CA GLY A 23 33.84 -6.87 -10.50
C GLY A 23 32.68 -7.88 -10.44
N ALA A 24 31.87 -8.20 -11.45
CA ALA A 24 31.85 -7.88 -12.88
C ALA A 24 30.51 -8.35 -13.51
N ILE A 25 30.12 -7.81 -14.67
CA ILE A 25 29.23 -8.48 -15.65
C ILE A 25 30.05 -8.67 -16.93
N LEU A 26 30.08 -9.88 -17.53
CA LEU A 26 29.72 -10.16 -18.95
C LEU A 26 30.16 -11.55 -19.49
N ALA A 27 29.14 -12.30 -19.93
CA ALA A 27 28.99 -13.14 -21.15
C ALA A 27 29.59 -14.57 -21.34
N LEU A 28 28.70 -15.43 -21.89
CA LEU A 28 28.62 -16.87 -22.29
C LEU A 28 29.62 -17.33 -23.40
N PRO A 29 29.84 -18.64 -23.77
CA PRO A 29 28.89 -19.78 -23.89
C PRO A 29 29.41 -21.23 -23.59
N ALA A 30 28.55 -22.21 -23.87
CA ALA A 30 28.57 -23.66 -23.57
C ALA A 30 29.84 -24.49 -23.88
N ALA A 31 30.18 -25.43 -22.97
CA ALA A 31 30.55 -26.83 -23.27
C ALA A 31 30.71 -27.64 -21.96
N ALA A 32 30.13 -28.84 -21.91
CA ALA A 32 30.27 -29.79 -20.81
C ALA A 32 31.72 -30.31 -20.66
N SER A 33 32.22 -30.43 -19.42
CA SER A 33 32.96 -31.59 -18.88
C SER A 33 33.63 -31.30 -17.52
N GLU A 34 33.40 -32.22 -16.57
CA GLU A 34 34.22 -32.61 -15.40
C GLU A 34 34.19 -31.78 -14.09
N LEU A 35 33.58 -32.41 -13.07
CA LEU A 35 33.64 -32.13 -11.62
C LEU A 35 35.07 -32.25 -11.05
N PRO A 36 35.36 -31.52 -9.95
CA PRO A 36 36.10 -32.12 -8.84
C PRO A 36 35.36 -32.00 -7.51
N GLU A 37 35.23 -33.13 -6.82
CA GLU A 37 34.72 -33.27 -5.45
C GLU A 37 35.52 -32.42 -4.44
N ARG A 38 34.81 -31.69 -3.57
CA ARG A 38 35.29 -31.47 -2.20
C ARG A 38 34.11 -31.29 -1.23
N ALA A 39 33.50 -32.40 -0.84
CA ALA A 39 32.63 -32.44 0.33
C ALA A 39 33.48 -32.22 1.60
N ALA A 40 32.98 -31.38 2.52
CA ALA A 40 33.60 -31.19 3.83
C ALA A 40 33.64 -32.53 4.59
N SER A 41 34.80 -32.88 5.16
CA SER A 41 34.97 -34.15 5.84
C SER A 41 34.31 -34.14 7.24
N PRO A 42 33.84 -35.30 7.74
CA PRO A 42 33.27 -35.42 9.08
C PRO A 42 34.17 -34.85 10.20
N ALA A 43 35.49 -34.85 10.02
CA ALA A 43 36.45 -34.30 10.97
C ALA A 43 36.38 -32.77 11.12
N MET A 44 36.01 -32.03 10.07
CA MET A 44 35.80 -30.57 10.14
C MET A 44 34.51 -30.20 10.88
N ILE A 45 33.47 -31.03 10.74
CA ILE A 45 32.23 -30.89 11.49
C ILE A 45 32.50 -31.21 12.97
N GLU A 46 33.27 -32.26 13.24
CA GLU A 46 33.65 -32.67 14.60
C GLU A 46 34.53 -31.63 15.31
N SER A 47 35.43 -30.93 14.59
CA SER A 47 36.23 -29.82 15.18
C SER A 47 35.37 -28.58 15.46
N SER A 48 34.44 -28.25 14.57
CA SER A 48 33.53 -27.11 14.75
C SER A 48 32.55 -27.33 15.91
N ILE A 49 32.10 -28.57 16.12
CA ILE A 49 31.32 -28.97 17.31
C ILE A 49 32.18 -28.83 18.58
N ARG A 50 33.46 -29.22 18.53
CA ARG A 50 34.38 -29.14 19.67
C ARG A 50 34.70 -27.68 20.05
N ASP A 51 34.86 -26.79 19.06
CA ASP A 51 35.09 -25.35 19.27
C ASP A 51 33.83 -24.61 19.78
N ALA A 52 32.62 -25.06 19.40
CA ALA A 52 31.37 -24.55 19.96
C ALA A 52 31.12 -24.96 21.43
N THR A 53 31.87 -25.97 21.93
CA THR A 53 31.76 -26.53 23.29
C THR A 53 32.85 -26.05 24.27
N GLY A 54 33.24 -24.77 24.20
CA GLY A 54 34.09 -24.15 25.24
C GLY A 54 33.70 -24.62 26.66
N HIS A 55 34.69 -25.03 27.45
CA HIS A 55 34.52 -25.80 28.69
C HIS A 55 33.50 -25.16 29.65
N LEU A 56 32.31 -25.76 29.73
CA LEU A 56 31.30 -25.49 30.75
C LEU A 56 31.73 -26.15 32.07
N ASP A 57 31.38 -25.56 33.21
CA ASP A 57 31.54 -26.23 34.52
C ASP A 57 30.81 -27.59 34.49
N PRO A 58 31.51 -28.73 34.66
CA PRO A 58 30.91 -30.06 34.62
C PRO A 58 29.75 -30.22 35.61
N GLY A 59 29.83 -29.55 36.78
CA GLY A 59 28.78 -29.61 37.80
C GLY A 59 27.46 -28.97 37.35
N LEU A 60 27.52 -27.92 36.53
CA LEU A 60 26.34 -27.28 35.96
C LEU A 60 25.83 -28.02 34.72
N ALA A 61 26.74 -28.51 33.87
CA ALA A 61 26.41 -29.20 32.62
C ALA A 61 25.64 -30.51 32.85
N ASP A 62 25.93 -31.23 33.93
CA ASP A 62 25.26 -32.49 34.26
C ASP A 62 23.76 -32.30 34.51
N ARG A 63 23.37 -31.23 35.23
CA ARG A 63 21.98 -31.05 35.68
C ARG A 63 21.21 -29.94 34.98
N LEU A 64 21.87 -28.90 34.47
CA LEU A 64 21.21 -27.85 33.69
C LEU A 64 21.28 -28.15 32.19
N SER A 65 20.37 -27.58 31.40
CA SER A 65 20.54 -27.51 29.95
C SER A 65 21.66 -26.52 29.60
N THR A 66 22.32 -26.74 28.45
CA THR A 66 23.45 -25.91 27.98
C THR A 66 23.17 -24.39 28.00
N PRO A 67 21.98 -23.90 27.58
CA PRO A 67 21.66 -22.47 27.68
C PRO A 67 21.58 -21.95 29.11
N LEU A 68 21.05 -22.75 30.04
CA LEU A 68 20.91 -22.41 31.46
C LEU A 68 22.26 -22.39 32.17
N ALA A 69 23.13 -23.36 31.90
CA ALA A 69 24.51 -23.36 32.44
C ALA A 69 25.28 -22.09 32.00
N ARG A 70 25.15 -21.70 30.72
CA ARG A 70 25.73 -20.46 30.18
C ARG A 70 25.07 -19.18 30.70
N ALA A 71 23.81 -19.23 31.13
CA ALA A 71 23.13 -18.10 31.74
C ALA A 71 23.70 -17.80 33.13
N VAL A 72 23.90 -18.85 33.94
CA VAL A 72 24.53 -18.76 35.26
C VAL A 72 25.97 -18.21 35.15
N GLU A 73 26.79 -18.74 34.26
CA GLU A 73 28.18 -18.28 34.06
C GLU A 73 28.25 -16.81 33.58
N ARG A 74 27.33 -16.38 32.70
CA ARG A 74 27.25 -14.97 32.25
C ARG A 74 26.80 -14.02 33.36
N SER A 75 25.91 -14.46 34.23
CA SER A 75 25.45 -13.70 35.39
C SER A 75 26.60 -13.46 36.37
N GLU A 76 27.42 -14.48 36.61
CA GLU A 76 28.61 -14.39 37.45
C GLU A 76 29.68 -13.49 36.85
N ALA A 77 29.94 -13.59 35.54
CA ALA A 77 30.85 -12.67 34.85
C ALA A 77 30.41 -11.20 34.99
N ARG A 78 29.10 -10.93 34.95
CA ARG A 78 28.53 -9.59 35.15
C ARG A 78 28.63 -9.10 36.59
N GLN A 79 28.41 -9.98 37.57
CA GLN A 79 28.58 -9.65 39.00
C GLN A 79 30.05 -9.35 39.33
N VAL A 80 30.99 -10.11 38.78
CA VAL A 80 32.43 -9.86 38.91
C VAL A 80 32.84 -8.52 38.28
N GLN A 81 32.14 -8.09 37.23
CA GLN A 81 32.35 -6.79 36.57
C GLN A 81 31.55 -5.63 37.19
N GLY A 82 30.79 -5.87 38.28
CA GLY A 82 30.03 -4.83 38.98
C GLY A 82 28.81 -4.30 38.21
N ILE A 83 28.37 -4.97 37.15
CA ILE A 83 27.21 -4.57 36.34
C ILE A 83 25.94 -5.06 37.04
N THR A 84 25.11 -4.13 37.53
CA THR A 84 23.80 -4.45 38.15
C THR A 84 22.65 -4.14 37.19
N GLY A 85 21.72 -5.08 37.05
CA GLY A 85 20.50 -4.97 36.26
C GLY A 85 19.34 -5.68 36.97
N PRO A 86 18.09 -5.51 36.53
CA PRO A 86 16.92 -6.14 37.15
C PRO A 86 17.04 -7.67 37.13
N GLU A 87 16.58 -8.33 38.21
CA GLU A 87 16.69 -9.78 38.40
C GLU A 87 15.86 -10.53 37.34
N ARG A 88 16.53 -11.27 36.45
CA ARG A 88 15.91 -11.99 35.34
C ARG A 88 15.46 -13.37 35.82
N ARG A 89 14.17 -13.70 35.63
CA ARG A 89 13.63 -15.03 35.95
C ARG A 89 13.39 -15.82 34.67
N THR A 90 13.88 -17.06 34.64
CA THR A 90 13.78 -17.98 33.50
C THR A 90 12.72 -19.05 33.77
N TYR A 91 11.90 -19.39 32.78
CA TYR A 91 10.87 -20.43 32.94
C TYR A 91 11.45 -21.81 32.64
N VAL A 92 11.37 -22.75 33.60
CA VAL A 92 12.04 -24.06 33.53
C VAL A 92 11.14 -25.22 33.90
N TYR A 93 11.43 -26.39 33.34
CA TYR A 93 11.03 -27.69 33.86
C TYR A 93 12.11 -28.24 34.80
N VAL A 94 11.71 -28.68 35.99
CA VAL A 94 12.54 -29.36 36.98
C VAL A 94 12.08 -30.81 37.06
N SER A 95 12.88 -31.72 36.51
CA SER A 95 12.67 -33.17 36.61
C SER A 95 13.39 -33.71 37.84
N LEU A 96 12.68 -34.48 38.66
CA LEU A 96 13.22 -35.15 39.84
C LEU A 96 13.61 -36.60 39.51
N GLU A 97 14.36 -37.21 40.43
CA GLU A 97 14.67 -38.63 40.40
C GLU A 97 13.42 -39.48 40.73
N PRO A 98 13.29 -40.68 40.15
CA PRO A 98 12.16 -41.57 40.43
C PRO A 98 11.95 -41.81 41.93
N GLY A 99 10.72 -41.61 42.42
CA GLY A 99 10.36 -41.80 43.83
C GLY A 99 10.51 -40.56 44.72
N ARG A 100 10.95 -39.41 44.18
CA ARG A 100 10.97 -38.11 44.87
C ARG A 100 9.73 -37.29 44.52
N GLY A 101 9.06 -36.73 45.53
CA GLY A 101 7.89 -35.85 45.34
C GLY A 101 8.29 -34.41 45.05
N THR A 102 7.43 -33.65 44.35
CA THR A 102 7.76 -32.27 43.95
C THR A 102 7.81 -31.30 45.14
N SER A 103 7.30 -31.69 46.30
CA SER A 103 7.43 -30.96 47.57
C SER A 103 8.89 -30.70 48.00
N LEU A 104 9.85 -31.45 47.44
CA LEU A 104 11.29 -31.19 47.58
C LEU A 104 11.69 -29.76 47.13
N LEU A 105 10.92 -29.17 46.20
CA LEU A 105 11.23 -27.89 45.59
C LEU A 105 10.74 -26.68 46.41
N ASP A 106 9.88 -26.90 47.39
CA ASP A 106 9.15 -25.86 48.13
C ASP A 106 10.07 -24.99 48.99
N GLY A 107 11.21 -25.55 49.41
CA GLY A 107 12.24 -24.84 50.16
C GLY A 107 13.32 -24.18 49.30
N CYS A 108 13.32 -24.40 47.98
CA CYS A 108 14.36 -23.95 47.07
C CYS A 108 13.87 -22.96 46.01
N LEU A 109 12.59 -22.97 45.69
CA LEU A 109 12.01 -22.16 44.62
C LEU A 109 10.96 -21.19 45.14
N SER A 110 11.13 -19.92 44.81
CA SER A 110 10.18 -18.87 45.18
C SER A 110 8.90 -18.86 44.33
N GLN A 111 8.92 -19.46 43.13
CA GLN A 111 7.79 -19.41 42.18
C GLN A 111 7.63 -20.72 41.38
N ILE A 112 6.97 -21.69 41.98
CA ILE A 112 6.53 -22.91 41.28
C ILE A 112 5.20 -22.61 40.57
N VAL A 113 5.13 -22.96 39.29
CA VAL A 113 3.98 -22.69 38.42
C VAL A 113 3.04 -23.89 38.39
N ASN A 114 3.52 -25.09 38.07
CA ASN A 114 2.72 -26.32 38.04
C ASN A 114 3.50 -27.53 38.56
N ARG A 115 2.79 -28.59 38.99
CA ARG A 115 3.36 -29.84 39.51
C ARG A 115 2.70 -31.06 38.87
N ASP A 116 3.54 -32.05 38.57
CA ASP A 116 3.16 -33.40 38.16
C ASP A 116 3.86 -34.40 39.09
N GLU A 117 3.16 -34.74 40.18
CA GLU A 117 3.64 -35.69 41.17
C GLU A 117 3.78 -37.12 40.62
N ARG A 118 3.02 -37.46 39.57
CA ARG A 118 3.05 -38.80 38.99
C ARG A 118 4.35 -39.04 38.23
N ASN A 119 4.89 -38.01 37.58
CA ASN A 119 6.12 -38.09 36.79
C ASN A 119 7.34 -37.42 37.46
N GLY A 120 7.19 -36.91 38.69
CA GLY A 120 8.25 -36.22 39.42
C GLY A 120 8.73 -34.97 38.68
N LEU A 121 7.81 -34.18 38.12
CA LEU A 121 8.12 -33.02 37.26
C LEU A 121 7.41 -31.78 37.80
N ALA A 122 8.10 -30.64 37.82
CA ALA A 122 7.49 -29.35 38.13
C ALA A 122 7.90 -28.30 37.09
N SER A 123 7.07 -27.29 36.86
CA SER A 123 7.47 -26.07 36.14
C SER A 123 7.60 -24.91 37.12
N ALA A 124 8.60 -24.05 36.93
CA ALA A 124 8.88 -22.95 37.85
C ALA A 124 9.55 -21.78 37.12
N ARG A 125 9.37 -20.56 37.65
CA ARG A 125 10.15 -19.39 37.22
C ARG A 125 11.28 -19.17 38.22
N VAL A 126 12.51 -19.24 37.74
CA VAL A 126 13.71 -19.32 38.59
C VAL A 126 14.71 -18.23 38.27
N THR A 127 15.33 -17.65 39.28
CA THR A 127 16.47 -16.74 39.14
C THR A 127 17.76 -17.51 38.83
N ASP A 128 18.81 -16.82 38.40
CA ASP A 128 20.13 -17.44 38.18
C ASP A 128 20.69 -18.09 39.46
N ALA A 129 20.39 -17.53 40.64
CA ALA A 129 20.76 -18.09 41.93
C ALA A 129 19.96 -19.37 42.25
N GLU A 130 18.65 -19.38 41.96
CA GLU A 130 17.80 -20.56 42.12
C GLU A 130 18.19 -21.69 41.15
N LEU A 131 18.66 -21.36 39.93
CA LEU A 131 19.21 -22.34 38.98
C LEU A 131 20.42 -23.09 39.53
N ARG A 132 21.34 -22.38 40.19
CA ARG A 132 22.52 -22.99 40.84
C ARG A 132 22.12 -23.85 42.04
N ALA A 133 21.15 -23.40 42.83
CA ALA A 133 20.59 -24.18 43.93
C ALA A 133 19.95 -25.49 43.43
N LEU A 134 19.15 -25.42 42.35
CA LEU A 134 18.55 -26.60 41.72
C LEU A 134 19.60 -27.55 41.12
N ALA A 135 20.64 -27.02 40.49
CA ALA A 135 21.76 -27.82 39.98
C ALA A 135 22.51 -28.57 41.10
N SER A 136 22.42 -28.10 42.34
CA SER A 136 23.09 -28.70 43.50
C SER A 136 22.15 -29.52 44.40
N LEU A 137 20.84 -29.53 44.12
CA LEU A 137 19.84 -30.13 44.99
C LEU A 137 19.75 -31.65 44.80
N ASP A 138 19.97 -32.42 45.87
CA ASP A 138 19.84 -33.88 45.83
C ASP A 138 18.39 -34.30 45.53
N GLY A 139 18.21 -35.20 44.56
CA GLY A 139 16.89 -35.59 44.03
C GLY A 139 16.42 -34.81 42.81
N VAL A 140 17.11 -33.74 42.36
CA VAL A 140 16.88 -33.11 41.05
C VAL A 140 17.69 -33.84 39.97
N ARG A 141 16.99 -34.40 38.98
CA ARG A 141 17.57 -35.16 37.87
C ARG A 141 18.01 -34.26 36.72
N LYS A 142 17.17 -33.30 36.30
CA LYS A 142 17.50 -32.35 35.22
C LYS A 142 16.65 -31.09 35.33
N VAL A 143 17.24 -29.94 35.02
CA VAL A 143 16.54 -28.67 34.82
C VAL A 143 16.74 -28.26 33.37
N ARG A 144 15.64 -27.99 32.68
CA ARG A 144 15.65 -27.53 31.29
C ARG A 144 14.75 -26.32 31.17
N GLU A 145 15.08 -25.42 30.25
CA GLU A 145 14.20 -24.31 29.89
C GLU A 145 12.86 -24.87 29.36
N VAL A 146 11.76 -24.19 29.69
CA VAL A 146 10.47 -24.48 29.05
C VAL A 146 10.55 -23.95 27.64
N VAL A 147 10.62 -24.87 26.68
CA VAL A 147 10.41 -24.55 25.26
C VAL A 147 8.90 -24.42 25.05
N PRO A 148 8.39 -23.29 24.52
CA PRO A 148 6.98 -23.14 24.19
C PRO A 148 6.48 -24.25 23.25
N PRO A 149 5.18 -24.60 23.26
CA PRO A 149 4.62 -25.53 22.28
C PRO A 149 4.80 -24.97 20.86
N VAL A 150 5.20 -25.83 19.93
CA VAL A 150 5.06 -25.58 18.49
C VAL A 150 3.60 -25.81 18.16
N VAL A 151 2.89 -24.73 17.82
CA VAL A 151 1.57 -24.81 17.19
C VAL A 151 1.80 -24.95 15.69
N SER A 152 1.30 -26.02 15.08
CA SER A 152 1.27 -26.15 13.62
C SER A 152 0.25 -25.16 13.09
N ALA A 153 0.71 -23.96 12.71
CA ALA A 153 0.23 -23.35 11.48
C ALA A 153 0.95 -24.04 10.31
N GLY A 154 0.38 -23.94 9.12
CA GLY A 154 0.86 -24.62 7.92
C GLY A 154 2.29 -24.33 7.48
N ARG A 155 2.64 -24.84 6.31
CA ARG A 155 3.83 -24.39 5.56
C ARG A 155 3.68 -22.93 5.14
N TYR A 156 2.45 -22.48 4.93
CA TYR A 156 2.06 -21.11 4.63
C TYR A 156 1.36 -20.51 5.82
N MET A 157 1.52 -19.20 6.01
CA MET A 157 0.94 -18.45 7.12
C MET A 157 0.46 -17.10 6.61
N THR A 158 -0.80 -16.77 6.85
CA THR A 158 -1.35 -15.47 6.48
C THR A 158 -0.63 -14.29 7.17
N GLU A 159 -0.34 -13.25 6.42
CA GLU A 159 0.18 -11.97 6.89
C GLU A 159 -0.81 -11.26 7.82
N GLY A 160 -2.11 -11.51 7.64
CA GLY A 160 -3.17 -10.96 8.47
C GLY A 160 -3.01 -11.30 9.95
N ASP A 161 -2.31 -12.39 10.28
CA ASP A 161 -2.07 -12.79 11.67
C ASP A 161 -1.26 -11.75 12.47
N ARG A 162 -0.29 -11.10 11.81
CA ARG A 162 0.50 -10.04 12.41
C ARG A 162 -0.17 -8.69 12.30
N VAL A 163 -0.80 -8.41 11.15
CA VAL A 163 -1.49 -7.14 10.90
C VAL A 163 -2.63 -6.93 11.90
N LEU A 164 -3.42 -7.98 12.16
CA LEU A 164 -4.53 -7.97 13.11
C LEU A 164 -4.11 -8.29 14.56
N ARG A 165 -2.79 -8.50 14.78
CA ARG A 165 -2.17 -8.76 16.09
C ARG A 165 -2.74 -9.99 16.81
N THR A 166 -3.22 -10.98 16.06
CA THR A 166 -3.75 -12.24 16.59
C THR A 166 -2.63 -13.11 17.15
N ASP A 167 -1.41 -13.02 16.60
CA ASP A 167 -0.20 -13.63 17.12
C ASP A 167 0.08 -13.28 18.58
N LEU A 168 -0.11 -12.00 18.95
CA LEU A 168 0.08 -11.51 20.32
C LEU A 168 -0.92 -12.15 21.28
N VAL A 169 -2.19 -12.30 20.88
CA VAL A 169 -3.23 -12.91 21.71
C VAL A 169 -2.89 -14.37 22.00
N ARG A 170 -2.45 -15.13 20.97
CA ARG A 170 -2.05 -16.52 21.16
C ARG A 170 -0.84 -16.65 22.08
N GLN A 171 0.14 -15.75 21.97
CA GLN A 171 1.34 -15.74 22.83
C GLN A 171 1.04 -15.33 24.28
N LEU A 172 0.14 -14.37 24.49
CA LEU A 172 -0.13 -13.78 25.81
C LEU A 172 -1.20 -14.53 26.60
N GLY A 173 -2.22 -15.03 25.92
CA GLY A 173 -3.41 -15.61 26.54
C GLY A 173 -3.46 -17.14 26.55
N ASN A 174 -2.58 -17.83 25.80
CA ASN A 174 -2.73 -19.26 25.50
C ASN A 174 -4.13 -19.60 24.92
N VAL A 175 -4.68 -18.64 24.15
CA VAL A 175 -5.98 -18.69 23.49
C VAL A 175 -5.73 -19.16 22.06
N THR A 176 -6.38 -20.23 21.61
CA THR A 176 -6.13 -20.82 20.28
C THR A 176 -7.39 -20.97 19.44
N GLY A 177 -8.56 -20.61 19.96
CA GLY A 177 -9.85 -20.98 19.36
C GLY A 177 -10.41 -22.30 19.90
N ALA A 178 -9.68 -22.98 20.80
CA ALA A 178 -10.10 -24.25 21.40
C ALA A 178 -11.51 -24.20 22.00
N GLY A 179 -12.35 -25.16 21.60
CA GLY A 179 -13.75 -25.25 22.03
C GLY A 179 -14.72 -24.34 21.27
N ILE A 180 -14.25 -23.63 20.25
CA ILE A 180 -15.10 -22.88 19.31
C ILE A 180 -15.11 -23.61 17.97
N ARG A 181 -16.31 -23.69 17.39
CA ARG A 181 -16.55 -24.21 16.03
C ARG A 181 -16.74 -23.04 15.08
N VAL A 182 -15.99 -23.04 13.99
CA VAL A 182 -16.06 -22.04 12.93
C VAL A 182 -16.55 -22.72 11.66
N GLY A 183 -17.68 -22.24 11.12
CA GLY A 183 -18.23 -22.69 9.85
C GLY A 183 -17.88 -21.74 8.72
N VAL A 184 -17.35 -22.27 7.62
CA VAL A 184 -17.07 -21.54 6.39
C VAL A 184 -18.09 -21.94 5.33
N ILE A 185 -18.73 -20.95 4.72
CA ILE A 185 -19.58 -21.11 3.53
C ILE A 185 -18.88 -20.42 2.36
N SER A 186 -18.54 -21.17 1.32
CA SER A 186 -17.91 -20.64 0.10
C SER A 186 -18.23 -21.58 -1.07
N ASP A 187 -17.63 -21.35 -2.23
CA ASP A 187 -17.90 -22.12 -3.42
C ASP A 187 -17.38 -23.55 -3.30
N GLY A 188 -16.11 -23.79 -3.01
CA GLY A 188 -15.48 -25.12 -3.08
C GLY A 188 -14.34 -25.41 -2.10
N VAL A 189 -14.02 -26.70 -1.97
CA VAL A 189 -13.07 -27.25 -0.98
C VAL A 189 -12.12 -28.28 -1.59
N ASP A 190 -11.92 -28.21 -2.91
CA ASP A 190 -11.17 -29.21 -3.68
C ASP A 190 -9.67 -29.23 -3.36
N GLY A 191 -9.16 -28.17 -2.72
CA GLY A 191 -7.80 -28.10 -2.19
C GLY A 191 -7.59 -28.82 -0.86
N LEU A 192 -8.64 -29.23 -0.15
CA LEU A 192 -8.54 -29.70 1.25
C LEU A 192 -7.54 -30.84 1.44
N ALA A 193 -7.59 -31.87 0.60
CA ALA A 193 -6.70 -33.02 0.73
C ALA A 193 -5.22 -32.64 0.53
N ALA A 194 -4.93 -31.65 -0.32
CA ALA A 194 -3.58 -31.14 -0.55
C ALA A 194 -3.11 -30.26 0.61
N ALA A 195 -3.97 -29.36 1.11
CA ALA A 195 -3.70 -28.52 2.27
C ALA A 195 -3.43 -29.37 3.53
N GLN A 196 -4.22 -30.43 3.73
CA GLN A 196 -4.05 -31.40 4.81
C GLN A 196 -2.73 -32.19 4.73
N GLN A 197 -2.30 -32.54 3.50
CA GLN A 197 -1.01 -33.19 3.27
C GLN A 197 0.17 -32.21 3.44
N GLY A 198 -0.03 -30.93 3.10
CA GLY A 198 0.92 -29.84 3.33
C GLY A 198 1.06 -29.44 4.79
N GLY A 199 0.06 -29.78 5.61
CA GLY A 199 -0.03 -29.40 7.02
C GLY A 199 -0.68 -28.02 7.23
N ASP A 200 -1.19 -27.39 6.17
CA ASP A 200 -1.87 -26.09 6.18
C ASP A 200 -3.30 -26.20 6.72
N LEU A 201 -3.90 -27.39 6.67
CA LEU A 201 -5.16 -27.71 7.34
C LEU A 201 -5.06 -28.97 8.21
N PRO A 202 -5.82 -29.05 9.30
CA PRO A 202 -5.83 -30.23 10.14
C PRO A 202 -6.66 -31.35 9.51
N GLN A 203 -6.39 -32.60 9.91
CA GLN A 203 -7.05 -33.79 9.33
C GLN A 203 -8.53 -33.90 9.70
N ASP A 204 -8.98 -33.15 10.70
CA ASP A 204 -10.33 -33.18 11.28
C ASP A 204 -11.23 -32.02 10.82
N VAL A 205 -10.92 -31.38 9.68
CA VAL A 205 -11.87 -30.48 9.00
C VAL A 205 -13.15 -31.24 8.65
N HIS A 206 -14.30 -30.71 9.07
CA HIS A 206 -15.61 -31.31 8.90
C HIS A 206 -16.34 -30.74 7.67
N VAL A 207 -16.31 -31.46 6.56
CA VAL A 207 -17.07 -31.10 5.35
C VAL A 207 -18.49 -31.64 5.44
N LEU A 208 -19.48 -30.74 5.53
CA LEU A 208 -20.90 -31.10 5.61
C LEU A 208 -21.51 -31.30 4.23
N ASN A 209 -21.09 -30.48 3.26
CA ASN A 209 -21.54 -30.57 1.88
C ASN A 209 -20.49 -29.98 0.93
N THR A 210 -20.38 -30.55 -0.26
CA THR A 210 -19.51 -30.09 -1.35
C THR A 210 -20.36 -29.72 -2.56
N PRO A 211 -19.85 -28.92 -3.50
CA PRO A 211 -20.56 -28.64 -4.75
C PRO A 211 -20.89 -29.91 -5.53
N ALA A 212 -21.96 -29.83 -6.32
CA ALA A 212 -22.31 -30.89 -7.27
C ALA A 212 -21.56 -30.76 -8.62
N ARG A 213 -20.86 -29.65 -8.85
CA ARG A 213 -20.13 -29.36 -10.09
C ARG A 213 -18.64 -29.70 -9.94
N ASP A 214 -18.00 -30.07 -11.05
CA ASP A 214 -16.60 -30.53 -11.09
C ASP A 214 -15.61 -29.38 -11.37
N ASP A 215 -16.08 -28.13 -11.48
CA ASP A 215 -15.33 -26.94 -11.91
C ASP A 215 -15.30 -25.83 -10.85
N VAL A 216 -15.30 -26.19 -9.56
CA VAL A 216 -15.39 -25.22 -8.47
C VAL A 216 -14.01 -24.86 -7.94
N GLU A 217 -13.79 -23.57 -7.66
CA GLU A 217 -12.51 -23.09 -7.16
C GLU A 217 -12.30 -23.56 -5.71
N ALA A 218 -11.03 -23.62 -5.28
CA ALA A 218 -10.68 -24.05 -3.93
C ALA A 218 -10.68 -22.89 -2.92
N GLU A 219 -11.50 -21.85 -3.14
CA GLU A 219 -11.55 -20.63 -2.31
C GLU A 219 -11.92 -20.95 -0.86
N GLY A 220 -12.91 -21.82 -0.65
CA GLY A 220 -13.26 -22.31 0.68
C GLY A 220 -12.11 -23.04 1.39
N THR A 221 -11.20 -23.69 0.66
CA THR A 221 -9.96 -24.25 1.26
C THR A 221 -9.05 -23.13 1.75
N ALA A 222 -8.84 -22.10 0.94
CA ALA A 222 -8.01 -20.95 1.29
C ALA A 222 -8.59 -20.16 2.49
N MET A 223 -9.92 -20.00 2.56
CA MET A 223 -10.60 -19.41 3.73
C MET A 223 -10.39 -20.25 5.00
N LEU A 224 -10.52 -21.58 4.91
CA LEU A 224 -10.26 -22.48 6.05
C LEU A 224 -8.81 -22.36 6.54
N GLU A 225 -7.84 -22.22 5.62
CA GLU A 225 -6.42 -22.03 5.96
C GLU A 225 -6.24 -20.75 6.78
N ILE A 226 -6.82 -19.63 6.34
CA ILE A 226 -6.79 -18.36 7.08
C ILE A 226 -7.36 -18.52 8.49
N VAL A 227 -8.50 -19.22 8.62
CA VAL A 227 -9.08 -19.47 9.94
C VAL A 227 -8.17 -20.33 10.79
N HIS A 228 -7.56 -21.37 10.21
CA HIS A 228 -6.65 -22.27 10.92
C HIS A 228 -5.38 -21.56 11.40
N ASP A 229 -4.80 -20.70 10.56
CA ASP A 229 -3.61 -19.92 10.89
C ASP A 229 -3.84 -19.02 12.10
N ILE A 230 -4.99 -18.32 12.13
CA ILE A 230 -5.32 -17.40 13.23
C ILE A 230 -5.82 -18.16 14.46
N ALA A 231 -6.68 -19.16 14.28
CA ALA A 231 -7.35 -19.89 15.36
C ALA A 231 -7.09 -21.41 15.24
N PRO A 232 -5.84 -21.88 15.43
CA PRO A 232 -5.43 -23.26 15.15
C PRO A 232 -6.08 -24.31 16.05
N GLY A 233 -6.68 -23.89 17.17
CA GLY A 233 -7.44 -24.75 18.07
C GLY A 233 -8.94 -24.81 17.78
N ALA A 234 -9.46 -24.00 16.86
CA ALA A 234 -10.86 -24.05 16.47
C ALA A 234 -11.17 -25.32 15.68
N GLU A 235 -12.35 -25.89 15.91
CA GLU A 235 -12.91 -26.97 15.08
C GLU A 235 -13.48 -26.34 13.80
N LEU A 236 -13.00 -26.78 12.64
CA LEU A 236 -13.34 -26.17 11.35
C LEU A 236 -14.41 -26.98 10.63
N TYR A 237 -15.44 -26.29 10.15
CA TYR A 237 -16.53 -26.86 9.37
C TYR A 237 -16.62 -26.14 8.02
N PHE A 238 -16.96 -26.89 6.97
CA PHE A 238 -17.20 -26.35 5.64
C PHE A 238 -18.57 -26.78 5.12
N HIS A 239 -19.25 -25.88 4.43
CA HIS A 239 -20.41 -26.18 3.62
C HIS A 239 -20.38 -25.34 2.33
N THR A 240 -20.61 -25.95 1.16
CA THR A 240 -20.76 -25.16 -0.07
C THR A 240 -21.94 -24.19 0.01
N CYS A 241 -21.84 -23.03 -0.65
CA CYS A 241 -22.94 -22.06 -0.75
C CYS A 241 -24.20 -22.62 -1.42
N GLY A 242 -24.05 -23.66 -2.26
CA GLY A 242 -25.14 -24.25 -3.03
C GLY A 242 -25.50 -23.43 -4.27
N ASP A 243 -26.43 -23.94 -5.09
CA ASP A 243 -26.80 -23.32 -6.37
C ASP A 243 -27.87 -22.22 -6.23
N ASP A 244 -28.45 -22.02 -5.05
CA ASP A 244 -29.52 -21.05 -4.82
C ASP A 244 -29.62 -20.54 -3.37
N VAL A 245 -30.38 -19.47 -3.17
CA VAL A 245 -30.60 -18.81 -1.87
C VAL A 245 -31.19 -19.72 -0.78
N LEU A 246 -31.95 -20.76 -1.16
CA LEU A 246 -32.52 -21.72 -0.20
C LEU A 246 -31.47 -22.74 0.22
N ALA A 247 -30.63 -23.19 -0.72
CA ALA A 247 -29.48 -24.02 -0.42
C ALA A 247 -28.49 -23.30 0.51
N PHE A 248 -28.28 -22.00 0.32
CA PHE A 248 -27.48 -21.18 1.22
C PHE A 248 -28.07 -21.10 2.63
N ASN A 249 -29.38 -20.87 2.76
CA ASN A 249 -30.04 -20.91 4.07
C ASN A 249 -29.90 -22.28 4.76
N ASN A 250 -30.03 -23.37 4.00
CA ASN A 250 -29.80 -24.72 4.53
C ASN A 250 -28.33 -24.91 4.97
N ALA A 251 -27.37 -24.27 4.31
CA ALA A 251 -25.96 -24.29 4.70
C ALA A 251 -25.75 -23.63 6.07
N VAL A 252 -26.35 -22.45 6.26
CA VAL A 252 -26.35 -21.73 7.55
C VAL A 252 -26.96 -22.63 8.65
N ASP A 253 -28.16 -23.15 8.42
CA ASP A 253 -28.85 -24.04 9.36
C ASP A 253 -28.02 -25.29 9.70
N ALA A 254 -27.36 -25.90 8.71
CA ALA A 254 -26.52 -27.08 8.91
C ALA A 254 -25.31 -26.78 9.80
N LEU A 255 -24.65 -25.64 9.59
CA LEU A 255 -23.50 -25.21 10.42
C LEU A 255 -23.94 -24.87 11.85
N VAL A 256 -25.07 -24.18 12.03
CA VAL A 256 -25.67 -23.91 13.34
C VAL A 256 -26.04 -25.21 14.06
N ALA A 257 -26.59 -26.20 13.34
CA ALA A 257 -26.91 -27.51 13.90
C ALA A 257 -25.67 -28.29 14.36
N GLN A 258 -24.49 -28.02 13.77
CA GLN A 258 -23.21 -28.51 14.27
C GLN A 258 -22.66 -27.70 15.46
N GLY A 259 -23.36 -26.66 15.91
CA GLY A 259 -22.92 -25.80 17.00
C GLY A 259 -21.81 -24.83 16.59
N CYS A 260 -21.70 -24.48 15.31
CA CYS A 260 -20.82 -23.40 14.86
C CYS A 260 -21.27 -22.10 15.52
N ARG A 261 -20.40 -21.51 16.35
CA ARG A 261 -20.67 -20.22 17.00
C ARG A 261 -20.20 -19.05 16.16
N VAL A 262 -19.24 -19.29 15.26
CA VAL A 262 -18.83 -18.31 14.26
C VAL A 262 -19.12 -18.91 12.90
N ILE A 263 -19.81 -18.17 12.04
CA ILE A 263 -20.06 -18.54 10.65
C ILE A 263 -19.51 -17.41 9.79
N VAL A 264 -18.79 -17.75 8.73
CA VAL A 264 -18.25 -16.80 7.76
C VAL A 264 -18.60 -17.22 6.34
N ASP A 265 -19.02 -16.27 5.53
CA ASP A 265 -19.22 -16.47 4.09
C ASP A 265 -18.56 -15.38 3.24
N ASP A 266 -18.36 -15.70 1.97
CA ASP A 266 -17.87 -14.82 0.90
C ASP A 266 -18.89 -14.66 -0.24
N VAL A 267 -20.16 -15.01 0.00
CA VAL A 267 -21.15 -15.22 -1.06
C VAL A 267 -22.03 -13.99 -1.21
N THR A 268 -22.27 -13.60 -2.45
CA THR A 268 -23.25 -12.55 -2.78
C THR A 268 -24.23 -13.06 -3.82
N TRP A 269 -25.52 -12.74 -3.64
CA TRP A 269 -26.59 -13.14 -4.56
C TRP A 269 -27.06 -11.95 -5.41
N PRO A 270 -26.83 -11.96 -6.72
CA PRO A 270 -27.23 -10.85 -7.61
C PRO A 270 -28.74 -10.60 -7.65
N SER A 271 -29.55 -11.62 -7.32
CA SER A 271 -31.01 -11.54 -7.31
C SER A 271 -31.61 -11.25 -5.93
N GLU A 272 -30.80 -11.15 -4.87
CA GLU A 272 -31.31 -10.63 -3.60
C GLU A 272 -31.63 -9.13 -3.75
N PRO A 273 -32.65 -8.62 -3.05
CA PRO A 273 -33.03 -7.22 -3.12
C PRO A 273 -31.93 -6.29 -2.60
N PHE A 274 -31.74 -5.17 -3.30
CA PHE A 274 -30.80 -4.12 -2.90
C PHE A 274 -31.45 -3.13 -1.94
N PHE A 275 -32.72 -2.82 -2.17
CA PHE A 275 -33.45 -1.79 -1.42
C PHE A 275 -34.30 -2.34 -0.26
N GLU A 276 -34.23 -3.63 0.04
CA GLU A 276 -34.96 -4.28 1.14
C GLU A 276 -34.31 -5.60 1.60
N ASP A 277 -34.78 -6.18 2.71
CA ASP A 277 -34.25 -7.46 3.18
C ASP A 277 -34.85 -8.65 2.41
N GLY A 278 -34.00 -9.31 1.62
CA GLY A 278 -34.34 -10.54 0.89
C GLY A 278 -34.48 -11.79 1.76
N VAL A 279 -34.57 -12.95 1.10
CA VAL A 279 -34.84 -14.23 1.77
C VAL A 279 -33.64 -14.67 2.60
N VAL A 280 -32.43 -14.48 2.07
CA VAL A 280 -31.19 -14.80 2.80
C VAL A 280 -31.03 -13.85 3.98
N ALA A 281 -31.22 -12.55 3.77
CA ALA A 281 -31.11 -11.56 4.83
C ALA A 281 -32.11 -11.84 5.99
N ARG A 282 -33.38 -12.12 5.68
CA ARG A 282 -34.39 -12.44 6.71
C ARG A 282 -34.08 -13.74 7.46
N HIS A 283 -33.52 -14.73 6.77
CA HIS A 283 -33.13 -15.99 7.40
C HIS A 283 -31.93 -15.80 8.34
N ALA A 284 -30.84 -15.16 7.87
CA ALA A 284 -29.66 -14.87 8.68
C ALA A 284 -30.01 -14.02 9.92
N ALA A 285 -30.86 -13.00 9.78
CA ALA A 285 -31.37 -12.23 10.92
C ALA A 285 -32.13 -13.09 11.94
N GLY A 286 -32.93 -14.05 11.45
CA GLY A 286 -33.62 -15.03 12.30
C GLY A 286 -32.66 -15.89 13.10
N VAL A 287 -31.65 -16.46 12.43
CA VAL A 287 -30.61 -17.31 13.04
C VAL A 287 -29.79 -16.55 14.08
N ILE A 288 -29.32 -15.33 13.75
CA ILE A 288 -28.55 -14.50 14.70
C ILE A 288 -29.39 -14.12 15.93
N ALA A 289 -30.71 -13.98 15.77
CA ALA A 289 -31.61 -13.67 16.88
C ALA A 289 -31.95 -14.89 17.75
N SER A 290 -32.01 -16.09 17.18
CA SER A 290 -32.33 -17.32 17.92
C SER A 290 -31.12 -18.00 18.53
N ASP A 291 -29.95 -17.82 17.94
CA ASP A 291 -28.74 -18.56 18.26
C ASP A 291 -27.60 -17.62 18.68
N GLU A 292 -26.81 -18.07 19.65
CA GLU A 292 -25.66 -17.31 20.17
C GLU A 292 -24.46 -17.43 19.21
N ILE A 293 -24.59 -16.82 18.02
CA ILE A 293 -23.60 -16.83 16.95
C ILE A 293 -23.06 -15.44 16.61
N VAL A 294 -21.89 -15.41 15.96
CA VAL A 294 -21.38 -14.27 15.20
C VAL A 294 -21.38 -14.70 13.73
N PHE A 295 -22.20 -14.02 12.93
CA PHE A 295 -22.24 -14.20 11.47
C PHE A 295 -21.37 -13.11 10.85
N VAL A 296 -20.33 -13.52 10.13
CA VAL A 296 -19.41 -12.66 9.38
C VAL A 296 -19.67 -12.84 7.89
N SER A 297 -19.71 -11.75 7.13
CA SER A 297 -19.85 -11.80 5.67
C SER A 297 -18.87 -10.83 5.04
N CYS A 298 -18.41 -11.14 3.83
CA CYS A 298 -17.59 -10.22 3.06
C CYS A 298 -18.42 -9.00 2.61
N ALA A 299 -17.80 -7.83 2.42
CA ALA A 299 -18.52 -6.66 1.91
C ALA A 299 -18.88 -6.78 0.42
N GLY A 300 -18.14 -7.60 -0.33
CA GLY A 300 -18.19 -7.68 -1.78
C GLY A 300 -17.08 -6.88 -2.45
N ASN A 301 -16.78 -7.20 -3.71
CA ASN A 301 -15.70 -6.58 -4.49
C ASN A 301 -16.25 -5.70 -5.64
N TYR A 302 -17.29 -4.91 -5.35
CA TYR A 302 -18.12 -4.26 -6.38
C TYR A 302 -17.97 -2.74 -6.46
N ALA A 303 -17.14 -2.11 -5.62
CA ALA A 303 -17.01 -0.64 -5.60
C ALA A 303 -16.54 -0.05 -6.95
N THR A 304 -15.80 -0.82 -7.75
CA THR A 304 -15.33 -0.41 -9.09
C THR A 304 -16.26 -0.85 -10.23
N THR A 305 -17.34 -1.56 -9.93
CA THR A 305 -18.25 -2.15 -10.94
C THR A 305 -19.74 -1.84 -10.69
N HIS A 306 -20.00 -0.97 -9.71
CA HIS A 306 -21.32 -0.61 -9.23
C HIS A 306 -21.72 0.80 -9.69
N PHE A 307 -23.01 0.98 -9.95
CA PHE A 307 -23.66 2.27 -10.14
C PHE A 307 -24.94 2.31 -9.31
N GLN A 308 -25.13 3.40 -8.56
CA GLN A 308 -26.43 3.77 -8.04
C GLN A 308 -26.72 5.24 -8.38
N GLY A 309 -27.93 5.51 -8.88
CA GLY A 309 -28.29 6.85 -9.30
C GLY A 309 -29.79 7.04 -9.51
N THR A 310 -30.24 8.29 -9.48
CA THR A 310 -31.62 8.61 -9.87
C THR A 310 -31.78 8.43 -11.38
N TYR A 311 -32.84 7.75 -11.80
CA TYR A 311 -33.21 7.66 -13.22
C TYR A 311 -33.35 9.05 -13.83
N ARG A 312 -32.77 9.19 -15.02
CA ARG A 312 -32.75 10.41 -15.85
C ARG A 312 -33.00 10.01 -17.28
N ASP A 313 -34.10 10.49 -17.85
CA ASP A 313 -34.42 10.28 -19.26
C ASP A 313 -33.50 11.15 -20.13
N ASP A 314 -32.80 10.54 -21.09
CA ASP A 314 -31.93 11.21 -22.05
C ASP A 314 -32.71 11.96 -23.16
N GLY A 315 -34.05 11.88 -23.14
CA GLY A 315 -34.95 12.44 -24.13
C GLY A 315 -35.40 11.43 -25.18
N THR A 316 -34.90 10.19 -25.12
CA THR A 316 -35.25 9.08 -26.01
C THR A 316 -35.88 7.89 -25.27
N GLY A 317 -36.05 8.00 -23.95
CA GLY A 317 -36.59 6.93 -23.10
C GLY A 317 -35.52 6.10 -22.40
N PHE A 318 -34.23 6.34 -22.69
CA PHE A 318 -33.11 5.66 -22.07
C PHE A 318 -32.56 6.43 -20.87
N HIS A 319 -31.93 5.71 -19.94
CA HIS A 319 -31.25 6.31 -18.81
C HIS A 319 -29.93 6.97 -19.25
N ASP A 320 -29.77 8.25 -18.89
CA ASP A 320 -28.50 8.96 -18.94
C ASP A 320 -27.66 8.73 -17.67
N PHE A 321 -26.63 7.90 -17.77
CA PHE A 321 -25.68 7.62 -16.69
C PHE A 321 -24.70 8.78 -16.41
N SER A 322 -24.61 9.78 -17.31
CA SER A 322 -23.67 10.90 -17.21
C SER A 322 -23.98 11.89 -16.09
N GLY A 323 -25.02 11.62 -15.29
CA GLY A 323 -25.38 12.41 -14.10
C GLY A 323 -24.26 12.58 -13.07
N THR A 324 -23.20 11.76 -13.16
CA THR A 324 -21.95 11.85 -12.38
C THR A 324 -20.93 12.86 -12.93
N GLY A 325 -21.11 13.36 -14.16
CA GLY A 325 -20.28 14.39 -14.79
C GLY A 325 -19.29 13.90 -15.87
N SER A 326 -19.32 12.61 -16.25
CA SER A 326 -18.41 11.98 -17.24
C SER A 326 -18.57 12.49 -18.69
N GLY A 327 -19.73 13.07 -19.02
CA GLY A 327 -20.07 13.47 -20.40
C GLY A 327 -20.36 12.29 -21.34
N THR A 328 -20.34 11.05 -20.85
CA THR A 328 -20.67 9.83 -21.62
C THR A 328 -21.93 9.16 -21.05
N PRO A 329 -22.87 8.70 -21.90
CA PRO A 329 -24.22 8.35 -21.44
C PRO A 329 -24.38 6.94 -20.87
N TYR A 330 -23.37 6.06 -20.95
CA TYR A 330 -23.49 4.62 -20.63
C TYR A 330 -22.49 4.17 -19.54
N LEU A 331 -22.69 2.98 -18.98
CA LEU A 331 -21.60 2.23 -18.33
C LEU A 331 -20.85 1.46 -19.41
N TYR A 332 -19.52 1.45 -19.38
CA TYR A 332 -18.71 0.81 -20.42
C TYR A 332 -17.88 -0.35 -19.87
N ALA A 333 -17.71 -1.37 -20.70
CA ALA A 333 -16.76 -2.44 -20.46
C ALA A 333 -16.12 -2.92 -21.78
N THR A 334 -14.87 -3.35 -21.71
CA THR A 334 -14.21 -4.10 -22.78
C THR A 334 -14.26 -5.58 -22.46
N VAL A 335 -14.90 -6.36 -23.34
CA VAL A 335 -15.04 -7.81 -23.23
C VAL A 335 -14.08 -8.46 -24.23
N PRO A 336 -13.05 -9.21 -23.76
CA PRO A 336 -12.13 -9.92 -24.65
C PRO A 336 -12.82 -11.10 -25.35
N PRO A 337 -12.25 -11.64 -26.44
CA PRO A 337 -12.77 -12.84 -27.10
C PRO A 337 -12.97 -14.01 -26.13
N GLY A 338 -14.19 -14.55 -26.05
CA GLY A 338 -14.55 -15.62 -25.12
C GLY A 338 -14.88 -15.14 -23.70
N GLY A 339 -14.66 -13.87 -23.39
CA GLY A 339 -15.06 -13.26 -22.12
C GLY A 339 -16.57 -13.04 -22.02
N SER A 340 -17.04 -12.81 -20.81
CA SER A 340 -18.45 -12.53 -20.54
C SER A 340 -18.64 -11.55 -19.41
N VAL A 341 -19.72 -10.77 -19.48
CA VAL A 341 -20.18 -9.90 -18.40
C VAL A 341 -21.58 -10.34 -17.99
N MET A 342 -21.82 -10.42 -16.68
CA MET A 342 -23.18 -10.54 -16.13
C MET A 342 -23.57 -9.20 -15.55
N ILE A 343 -24.79 -8.75 -15.82
CA ILE A 343 -25.27 -7.44 -15.41
C ILE A 343 -26.59 -7.64 -14.68
N ALA A 344 -26.71 -7.05 -13.49
CA ALA A 344 -27.95 -6.97 -12.75
C ALA A 344 -28.37 -5.51 -12.64
N LEU A 345 -29.65 -5.23 -12.89
CA LEU A 345 -30.31 -3.95 -12.70
C LEU A 345 -31.43 -4.12 -11.69
N GLN A 346 -31.53 -3.25 -10.69
CA GLN A 346 -32.71 -3.12 -9.84
C GLN A 346 -33.16 -1.67 -9.71
N TRP A 347 -34.41 -1.46 -9.32
CA TRP A 347 -34.93 -0.14 -8.96
C TRP A 347 -35.70 -0.17 -7.65
N ASN A 348 -35.85 1.00 -7.02
CA ASN A 348 -36.36 1.15 -5.66
C ASN A 348 -37.89 0.95 -5.48
N GLU A 349 -38.47 0.01 -6.20
CA GLU A 349 -39.77 -0.59 -5.87
C GLU A 349 -39.61 -1.81 -4.97
N ALA A 350 -40.72 -2.28 -4.39
CA ALA A 350 -40.70 -3.49 -3.56
C ALA A 350 -40.76 -4.74 -4.44
N PHE A 351 -40.00 -5.77 -4.09
CA PHE A 351 -40.04 -7.09 -4.70
C PHE A 351 -41.47 -7.67 -4.68
N GLY A 352 -41.83 -8.32 -5.79
CA GLY A 352 -43.16 -8.83 -6.10
C GLY A 352 -44.23 -7.75 -6.31
N ARG A 353 -43.86 -6.47 -6.43
CA ARG A 353 -44.78 -5.33 -6.56
C ARG A 353 -44.27 -4.24 -7.51
N ALA A 354 -43.31 -4.53 -8.38
CA ALA A 354 -42.79 -3.57 -9.34
C ALA A 354 -43.87 -3.17 -10.35
N ALA A 355 -44.17 -1.88 -10.43
CA ALA A 355 -45.17 -1.30 -11.33
C ALA A 355 -44.53 -0.43 -12.43
N ALA A 356 -43.29 0.01 -12.23
CA ALA A 356 -42.42 0.49 -13.29
C ALA A 356 -41.79 -0.71 -14.02
N ASP A 357 -41.54 -0.51 -15.31
CA ASP A 357 -41.06 -1.52 -16.24
C ASP A 357 -39.82 -0.94 -16.92
N PHE A 358 -38.64 -1.44 -16.52
CA PHE A 358 -37.35 -1.03 -17.06
C PHE A 358 -36.70 -2.22 -17.75
N ASP A 359 -36.22 -2.02 -18.97
CA ASP A 359 -35.47 -3.03 -19.71
C ASP A 359 -33.97 -2.75 -19.59
N LEU A 360 -33.18 -3.83 -19.55
CA LEU A 360 -31.71 -3.77 -19.52
C LEU A 360 -31.16 -4.20 -20.88
N GLY A 361 -30.22 -3.44 -21.42
CA GLY A 361 -29.59 -3.74 -22.71
C GLY A 361 -28.07 -3.63 -22.69
N VAL A 362 -27.45 -4.38 -23.59
CA VAL A 362 -26.02 -4.25 -23.95
C VAL A 362 -25.92 -3.87 -25.40
N ILE A 363 -25.17 -2.82 -25.70
CA ILE A 363 -24.92 -2.32 -27.06
C ILE A 363 -23.44 -2.40 -27.41
N ASP A 364 -23.12 -2.50 -28.70
CA ASP A 364 -21.79 -2.19 -29.20
C ASP A 364 -21.55 -0.69 -29.09
N ALA A 365 -20.54 -0.28 -28.32
CA ALA A 365 -20.29 1.13 -28.02
C ALA A 365 -19.88 1.95 -29.26
N MET A 366 -19.36 1.31 -30.32
CA MET A 366 -18.97 2.00 -31.56
C MET A 366 -20.13 2.13 -32.54
N THR A 367 -20.95 1.10 -32.68
CA THR A 367 -22.01 1.05 -33.72
C THR A 367 -23.39 1.42 -33.18
N GLY A 368 -23.61 1.28 -31.86
CA GLY A 368 -24.92 1.40 -31.22
C GLY A 368 -25.85 0.22 -31.46
N GLU A 369 -25.35 -0.88 -32.03
CA GLU A 369 -26.14 -2.10 -32.24
C GLU A 369 -26.44 -2.78 -30.91
N ILE A 370 -27.69 -3.19 -30.69
CA ILE A 370 -28.09 -3.99 -29.52
C ILE A 370 -27.54 -5.41 -29.68
N LEU A 371 -26.74 -5.83 -28.70
CA LEU A 371 -26.08 -7.13 -28.65
C LEU A 371 -26.86 -8.14 -27.79
N ALA A 372 -27.45 -7.67 -26.69
CA ALA A 372 -28.27 -8.46 -25.79
C ALA A 372 -29.25 -7.56 -25.02
N GLY A 373 -30.32 -8.15 -24.47
CA GLY A 373 -31.24 -7.45 -23.60
C GLY A 373 -32.04 -8.40 -22.71
N SER A 374 -32.45 -7.88 -21.56
CA SER A 374 -33.43 -8.43 -20.64
C SER A 374 -34.64 -7.50 -20.68
N ILE A 375 -35.81 -8.06 -21.01
CA ILE A 375 -37.03 -7.33 -21.38
C ILE A 375 -38.25 -7.93 -20.69
N ASP A 376 -38.04 -8.48 -19.49
CA ASP A 376 -39.09 -9.17 -18.76
C ASP A 376 -40.10 -8.14 -18.25
N PRO A 377 -41.42 -8.30 -18.51
CA PRO A 377 -42.37 -7.24 -18.19
C PRO A 377 -42.69 -7.20 -16.69
N GLN A 378 -42.62 -6.01 -16.07
CA GLN A 378 -43.18 -5.77 -14.74
C GLN A 378 -44.54 -5.07 -14.81
N ASP A 379 -45.59 -5.77 -14.37
CA ASP A 379 -47.00 -5.37 -14.50
C ASP A 379 -47.70 -5.05 -13.17
N GLY A 380 -46.93 -4.83 -12.10
CA GLY A 380 -47.41 -4.63 -10.73
C GLY A 380 -47.28 -5.86 -9.82
N PHE A 381 -46.83 -7.00 -10.37
CA PHE A 381 -46.64 -8.26 -9.63
C PHE A 381 -45.23 -8.87 -9.76
N GLY A 382 -44.35 -8.25 -10.55
CA GLY A 382 -42.97 -8.67 -10.76
C GLY A 382 -41.99 -8.13 -9.73
N ASP A 383 -40.76 -8.63 -9.76
CA ASP A 383 -39.63 -8.08 -9.03
C ASP A 383 -39.02 -6.91 -9.82
N PRO A 384 -38.51 -5.86 -9.14
CA PRO A 384 -37.86 -4.74 -9.80
C PRO A 384 -36.43 -5.11 -10.20
N LEU A 385 -36.30 -6.10 -11.09
CA LEU A 385 -35.06 -6.77 -11.43
C LEU A 385 -35.01 -7.10 -12.91
N GLU A 386 -33.93 -6.69 -13.56
CA GLU A 386 -33.49 -7.24 -14.84
C GLU A 386 -32.09 -7.84 -14.68
N GLY A 387 -31.83 -8.92 -15.41
CA GLY A 387 -30.53 -9.59 -15.34
C GLY A 387 -30.21 -10.31 -16.64
N LEU A 388 -28.99 -10.10 -17.14
CA LEU A 388 -28.52 -10.82 -18.32
C LEU A 388 -27.03 -11.16 -18.22
N THR A 389 -26.62 -12.17 -18.98
CA THR A 389 -25.22 -12.47 -19.25
C THR A 389 -24.96 -12.29 -20.74
N PHE A 390 -23.98 -11.45 -21.08
CA PHE A 390 -23.48 -11.29 -22.44
C PHE A 390 -22.12 -11.98 -22.59
N SER A 391 -21.97 -12.83 -23.60
CA SER A 391 -20.72 -13.51 -23.94
C SER A 391 -20.23 -13.07 -25.31
N HIS A 392 -18.97 -12.62 -25.39
CA HIS A 392 -18.39 -12.19 -26.65
C HIS A 392 -17.81 -13.37 -27.43
N THR A 393 -18.44 -13.72 -28.55
CA THR A 393 -18.00 -14.84 -29.41
C THR A 393 -17.18 -14.39 -30.62
N GLY A 394 -16.92 -13.09 -30.78
CA GLY A 394 -16.17 -12.53 -31.91
C GLY A 394 -14.65 -12.65 -31.77
N SER A 395 -13.92 -12.17 -32.78
CA SER A 395 -12.45 -12.04 -32.69
C SER A 395 -12.04 -10.60 -32.41
N GLY A 396 -11.07 -10.41 -31.52
CA GLY A 396 -10.65 -9.10 -31.02
C GLY A 396 -11.56 -8.56 -29.92
N ASP A 397 -11.07 -7.61 -29.14
CA ASP A 397 -11.78 -7.05 -28.00
C ASP A 397 -13.01 -6.25 -28.46
N LEU A 398 -14.11 -6.36 -27.71
CA LEU A 398 -15.35 -5.63 -27.97
C LEU A 398 -15.62 -4.64 -26.82
N THR A 399 -15.77 -3.36 -27.15
CA THR A 399 -16.24 -2.37 -26.17
C THR A 399 -17.76 -2.30 -26.23
N ILE A 400 -18.39 -2.55 -25.10
CA ILE A 400 -19.85 -2.51 -24.94
C ILE A 400 -20.28 -1.29 -24.12
N GLY A 401 -21.54 -0.88 -24.31
CA GLY A 401 -22.25 0.05 -23.43
C GLY A 401 -23.45 -0.65 -22.78
N VAL A 402 -23.69 -0.39 -21.50
CA VAL A 402 -24.90 -0.80 -20.78
C VAL A 402 -25.93 0.31 -20.90
N VAL A 403 -27.16 -0.05 -21.27
CA VAL A 403 -28.29 0.85 -21.43
C VAL A 403 -29.48 0.37 -20.61
N VAL A 404 -30.28 1.31 -20.11
CA VAL A 404 -31.52 1.02 -19.38
C VAL A 404 -32.65 1.81 -20.04
N GLU A 405 -33.68 1.13 -20.52
CA GLU A 405 -34.85 1.75 -21.16
C GLU A 405 -36.01 1.79 -20.18
N ARG A 406 -36.73 2.91 -20.09
CA ARG A 406 -38.02 2.95 -19.38
C ARG A 406 -39.15 2.60 -20.34
N VAL A 407 -39.67 1.39 -20.22
CA VAL A 407 -40.79 0.92 -21.04
C VAL A 407 -42.10 1.52 -20.57
N SER A 408 -42.43 1.37 -19.28
CA SER A 408 -43.70 1.82 -18.72
C SER A 408 -43.65 2.12 -17.22
N GLY A 409 -44.78 2.58 -16.66
CA GLY A 409 -44.89 2.97 -15.25
C GLY A 409 -44.23 4.32 -14.89
N ALA A 410 -44.22 4.63 -13.59
CA ALA A 410 -43.69 5.89 -13.08
C ALA A 410 -42.18 5.81 -12.86
N SER A 411 -41.42 6.78 -13.38
CA SER A 411 -39.95 6.81 -13.24
C SER A 411 -39.41 8.04 -12.50
N GLU A 412 -40.27 9.01 -12.18
CA GLU A 412 -39.85 10.24 -11.51
C GLU A 412 -39.34 9.95 -10.09
N GLY A 413 -38.07 10.24 -9.83
CA GLY A 413 -37.43 10.03 -8.54
C GLY A 413 -37.05 8.57 -8.24
N MET A 414 -37.15 7.67 -9.22
CA MET A 414 -36.67 6.29 -9.04
C MET A 414 -35.15 6.25 -8.93
N THR A 415 -34.68 5.39 -8.04
CA THR A 415 -33.26 5.07 -7.90
C THR A 415 -33.02 3.75 -8.59
N LEU A 416 -32.06 3.74 -9.51
CA LEU A 416 -31.54 2.56 -10.19
C LEU A 416 -30.26 2.11 -9.53
N GLU A 417 -30.04 0.80 -9.53
CA GLU A 417 -28.83 0.16 -9.07
C GLU A 417 -28.38 -0.86 -10.10
N VAL A 418 -27.12 -0.78 -10.53
CA VAL A 418 -26.56 -1.61 -11.60
C VAL A 418 -25.21 -2.15 -11.17
N ILE A 419 -24.99 -3.45 -11.32
CA ILE A 419 -23.68 -4.08 -11.08
C ILE A 419 -23.24 -4.86 -12.32
N LEU A 420 -21.98 -4.65 -12.71
CA LEU A 420 -21.28 -5.44 -13.71
C LEU A 420 -20.42 -6.49 -12.98
N TYR A 421 -20.77 -7.75 -13.15
CA TYR A 421 -19.99 -8.89 -12.67
C TYR A 421 -19.07 -9.38 -13.78
N ASP A 422 -17.82 -9.64 -13.40
CA ASP A 422 -16.81 -10.26 -14.25
C ASP A 422 -16.60 -11.74 -13.86
N PRO A 423 -17.46 -12.65 -14.34
CA PRO A 423 -17.29 -14.08 -14.07
C PRO A 423 -16.03 -14.67 -14.72
N SER A 424 -15.39 -13.95 -15.66
CA SER A 424 -14.18 -14.40 -16.36
C SER A 424 -12.88 -13.90 -15.75
N GLY A 425 -12.92 -12.85 -14.91
CA GLY A 425 -11.76 -12.19 -14.32
C GLY A 425 -10.91 -11.36 -15.29
N ASP A 426 -11.35 -11.20 -16.55
CA ASP A 426 -10.57 -10.61 -17.65
C ASP A 426 -11.25 -9.37 -18.29
N LEU A 427 -12.31 -8.83 -17.68
CA LEU A 427 -12.97 -7.63 -18.19
C LEU A 427 -12.20 -6.37 -17.80
N TYR A 428 -12.23 -5.38 -18.70
CA TYR A 428 -11.86 -4.01 -18.34
C TYR A 428 -13.13 -3.17 -18.22
N ILE A 429 -13.52 -2.81 -17.00
CA ILE A 429 -14.67 -1.93 -16.73
C ILE A 429 -14.16 -0.50 -16.60
N TYR A 430 -14.78 0.42 -17.34
CA TYR A 430 -14.39 1.82 -17.33
C TYR A 430 -14.91 2.49 -16.05
N PRO A 431 -14.11 3.34 -15.38
CA PRO A 431 -14.54 4.03 -14.16
C PRO A 431 -15.56 5.14 -14.43
N ASP A 432 -15.75 5.55 -15.68
CA ASP A 432 -16.77 6.52 -16.07
C ASP A 432 -18.15 6.05 -15.60
N ASN A 433 -18.86 6.93 -14.89
CA ASN A 433 -20.18 6.69 -14.32
C ASN A 433 -20.26 5.64 -13.20
N ILE A 434 -19.16 5.00 -12.81
CA ILE A 434 -19.14 4.11 -11.63
C ILE A 434 -19.33 4.93 -10.35
N VAL A 435 -20.11 4.38 -9.42
CA VAL A 435 -20.39 4.96 -8.10
C VAL A 435 -20.07 3.92 -7.04
N ALA A 436 -18.96 4.09 -6.33
CA ALA A 436 -18.51 3.12 -5.33
C ALA A 436 -19.43 3.03 -4.09
N ALA A 437 -20.09 4.13 -3.72
CA ALA A 437 -20.96 4.17 -2.55
C ALA A 437 -22.23 3.32 -2.75
N ASP A 438 -22.76 2.77 -1.64
CA ASP A 438 -23.97 1.94 -1.63
C ASP A 438 -23.82 0.57 -2.31
N SER A 439 -22.58 0.07 -2.46
CA SER A 439 -22.31 -1.18 -3.19
C SER A 439 -22.35 -2.46 -2.32
N ILE A 440 -23.06 -2.42 -1.19
CA ILE A 440 -23.25 -3.55 -0.24
C ILE A 440 -24.74 -3.85 -0.11
N TRP A 441 -25.16 -5.09 -0.36
CA TRP A 441 -26.58 -5.47 -0.30
C TRP A 441 -26.79 -6.88 0.30
N GLY A 442 -28.05 -7.36 0.30
CA GLY A 442 -28.41 -8.69 0.75
C GLY A 442 -28.13 -8.92 2.24
N HIS A 443 -27.67 -10.11 2.62
CA HIS A 443 -27.38 -10.43 4.03
C HIS A 443 -26.19 -9.65 4.60
N ALA A 444 -25.22 -9.26 3.77
CA ALA A 444 -24.12 -8.38 4.17
C ALA A 444 -24.61 -6.97 4.57
N ALA A 445 -25.81 -6.55 4.15
CA ALA A 445 -26.41 -5.29 4.58
C ALA A 445 -27.10 -5.35 5.96
N LEU A 446 -27.24 -6.53 6.58
CA LEU A 446 -27.94 -6.66 7.87
C LEU A 446 -27.18 -5.98 9.02
N PRO A 447 -27.85 -5.24 9.92
CA PRO A 447 -27.18 -4.58 11.05
C PRO A 447 -26.41 -5.50 12.00
N ASP A 448 -26.84 -6.77 12.12
CA ASP A 448 -26.26 -7.72 13.08
C ASP A 448 -25.28 -8.73 12.45
N VAL A 449 -25.13 -8.72 11.13
CA VAL A 449 -24.03 -9.40 10.42
C VAL A 449 -22.78 -8.52 10.52
N VAL A 450 -21.62 -9.11 10.78
CA VAL A 450 -20.33 -8.43 10.74
C VAL A 450 -19.84 -8.40 9.30
N THR A 451 -19.99 -7.26 8.64
CA THR A 451 -19.63 -7.06 7.24
C THR A 451 -18.21 -6.54 7.13
N VAL A 452 -17.37 -7.25 6.37
CA VAL A 452 -15.92 -7.05 6.38
C VAL A 452 -15.43 -6.47 5.06
N GLY A 453 -14.95 -5.22 5.11
CA GLY A 453 -14.19 -4.61 4.01
C GLY A 453 -12.74 -5.09 3.99
N ALA A 454 -12.05 -4.90 2.87
CA ALA A 454 -10.69 -5.40 2.68
C ALA A 454 -9.63 -4.29 2.71
N VAL A 455 -8.55 -4.52 3.45
CA VAL A 455 -7.30 -3.75 3.36
C VAL A 455 -6.15 -4.69 3.02
N GLY A 456 -5.20 -4.23 2.19
CA GLY A 456 -4.06 -5.05 1.79
C GLY A 456 -3.09 -5.30 2.94
N ALA A 457 -2.53 -6.51 3.03
CA ALA A 457 -1.49 -6.86 4.02
C ALA A 457 -0.28 -5.92 3.95
N GLY A 458 0.09 -5.46 2.75
CA GLY A 458 1.17 -4.48 2.52
C GLY A 458 0.78 -3.02 2.80
N SER A 459 -0.52 -2.73 2.97
CA SER A 459 -1.10 -1.39 3.05
C SER A 459 -2.31 -1.31 4.00
N PRO A 460 -2.23 -1.82 5.25
CA PRO A 460 -3.40 -2.07 6.10
C PRO A 460 -4.15 -0.82 6.60
N GLY A 461 -3.70 0.37 6.20
CA GLY A 461 -4.36 1.65 6.47
C GLY A 461 -5.12 2.25 5.29
N ARG A 462 -5.28 1.50 4.19
CA ARG A 462 -6.00 1.92 2.98
C ARG A 462 -6.97 0.81 2.56
N ILE A 463 -8.24 1.18 2.37
CA ILE A 463 -9.25 0.31 1.77
C ILE A 463 -8.80 -0.12 0.35
N GLN A 464 -9.06 -1.36 -0.01
CA GLN A 464 -8.89 -1.82 -1.39
C GLN A 464 -9.94 -1.17 -2.29
N GLU A 465 -9.55 -0.80 -3.50
CA GLU A 465 -10.42 0.00 -4.40
C GLU A 465 -11.68 -0.76 -4.81
N TYR A 466 -11.60 -2.08 -4.96
CA TYR A 466 -12.75 -2.94 -5.26
C TYR A 466 -13.64 -3.18 -4.04
N SER A 467 -13.15 -3.01 -2.81
CA SER A 467 -13.91 -3.35 -1.60
C SER A 467 -15.16 -2.51 -1.55
N SER A 468 -16.31 -3.17 -1.53
CA SER A 468 -17.60 -2.49 -1.45
C SER A 468 -17.70 -1.63 -0.20
N ILE A 469 -18.33 -0.46 -0.35
CA ILE A 469 -18.46 0.55 0.70
C ILE A 469 -19.91 0.98 0.86
N GLY A 470 -20.26 1.42 2.06
CA GLY A 470 -21.58 1.96 2.34
C GLY A 470 -21.70 3.46 2.04
N PRO A 471 -22.75 4.11 2.57
CA PRO A 471 -23.80 3.52 3.42
C PRO A 471 -24.66 2.51 2.64
N VAL A 472 -25.60 1.83 3.30
CA VAL A 472 -26.61 0.98 2.61
C VAL A 472 -28.00 1.59 2.71
N THR A 473 -28.62 1.91 1.57
CA THR A 473 -29.92 2.59 1.50
C THR A 473 -31.06 1.60 1.24
N HIS A 474 -31.88 1.35 2.26
CA HIS A 474 -33.14 0.62 2.10
C HIS A 474 -34.31 1.57 1.88
N PHE A 475 -35.29 1.13 1.09
CA PHE A 475 -36.58 1.78 0.91
C PHE A 475 -37.73 1.01 1.58
N TYR A 476 -37.62 -0.31 1.74
CA TYR A 476 -38.68 -1.14 2.34
C TYR A 476 -38.22 -1.93 3.57
N PRO A 477 -39.14 -2.17 4.54
CA PRO A 477 -40.54 -1.70 4.59
C PRO A 477 -40.68 -0.20 4.90
N ALA A 478 -39.57 0.46 5.26
CA ALA A 478 -39.47 1.90 5.41
C ALA A 478 -38.07 2.34 5.02
N ARG A 479 -37.93 3.59 4.56
CA ARG A 479 -36.64 4.12 4.16
C ARG A 479 -35.69 4.19 5.36
N THR A 480 -34.57 3.48 5.30
CA THR A 480 -33.52 3.48 6.32
C THR A 480 -32.15 3.50 5.68
N VAL A 481 -31.17 4.08 6.36
CA VAL A 481 -29.77 4.04 5.95
C VAL A 481 -29.01 3.23 6.99
N ARG A 482 -28.40 2.14 6.57
CA ARG A 482 -27.58 1.27 7.41
C ARG A 482 -26.11 1.64 7.24
N GLN A 483 -25.39 1.59 8.35
CA GLN A 483 -23.98 1.89 8.41
C GLN A 483 -23.24 0.58 8.09
N LYS A 484 -22.64 0.49 6.89
CA LYS A 484 -21.74 -0.59 6.46
C LYS A 484 -20.51 -0.04 5.71
N PRO A 485 -19.43 -0.82 5.53
CA PRO A 485 -19.14 -2.10 6.22
C PRO A 485 -18.90 -1.87 7.72
N ASP A 486 -18.89 -2.91 8.56
CA ASP A 486 -18.69 -2.71 10.00
C ASP A 486 -17.23 -2.59 10.39
N ILE A 487 -16.34 -3.28 9.67
CA ILE A 487 -14.92 -3.39 10.03
C ILE A 487 -14.08 -3.78 8.82
N CYS A 488 -12.77 -3.57 8.88
CA CYS A 488 -11.81 -4.06 7.91
C CYS A 488 -11.06 -5.31 8.40
N GLY A 489 -10.93 -6.29 7.50
CA GLY A 489 -10.02 -7.44 7.59
C GLY A 489 -8.90 -7.31 6.55
N VAL A 490 -8.03 -8.32 6.47
CA VAL A 490 -6.81 -8.27 5.64
C VAL A 490 -6.95 -9.17 4.42
N ASP A 491 -6.57 -8.66 3.25
CA ASP A 491 -6.39 -9.43 2.03
C ASP A 491 -4.99 -9.24 1.44
N ASP A 492 -4.76 -9.75 0.23
CA ASP A 492 -3.43 -9.82 -0.39
C ASP A 492 -2.49 -10.66 0.49
N VAL A 493 -2.98 -11.85 0.86
CA VAL A 493 -2.32 -12.75 1.81
C VAL A 493 -1.89 -14.07 1.18
N SER A 494 -0.86 -14.67 1.76
CA SER A 494 -0.36 -15.99 1.38
C SER A 494 -1.31 -17.10 1.86
N VAL A 495 -1.66 -17.99 0.93
CA VAL A 495 -2.33 -19.28 1.18
C VAL A 495 -1.57 -20.38 0.42
N SER A 496 -1.87 -21.65 0.67
CA SER A 496 -1.09 -22.75 0.10
C SER A 496 -1.22 -22.89 -1.42
N GLY A 497 -2.25 -22.30 -2.02
CA GLY A 497 -2.64 -22.50 -3.42
C GLY A 497 -3.15 -23.92 -3.71
N SER A 498 -3.50 -24.68 -2.65
CA SER A 498 -4.04 -26.03 -2.78
C SER A 498 -5.30 -26.04 -3.64
N GLY A 499 -5.44 -27.08 -4.46
CA GLY A 499 -6.54 -27.16 -5.44
C GLY A 499 -6.35 -26.25 -6.67
N GLY A 500 -5.19 -25.61 -6.83
CA GLY A 500 -4.92 -24.70 -7.94
C GLY A 500 -5.42 -23.28 -7.68
N PHE A 501 -5.78 -22.96 -6.44
CA PHE A 501 -6.23 -21.62 -6.05
C PHE A 501 -5.11 -20.58 -6.21
N ASN A 502 -5.48 -19.36 -6.59
CA ASN A 502 -4.54 -18.28 -6.82
C ASN A 502 -3.90 -17.80 -5.51
N THR A 503 -2.61 -17.45 -5.57
CA THR A 503 -1.89 -16.83 -4.46
C THR A 503 -1.08 -15.63 -4.98
N PRO A 504 -1.15 -14.46 -4.32
CA PRO A 504 -1.86 -14.16 -3.07
C PRO A 504 -3.39 -14.19 -3.19
N PHE A 505 -4.07 -14.47 -2.09
CA PHE A 505 -5.54 -14.41 -1.99
C PHE A 505 -5.97 -12.95 -1.77
N ILE A 506 -6.64 -12.38 -2.76
CA ILE A 506 -7.07 -10.98 -2.84
C ILE A 506 -8.59 -10.93 -2.83
N GLY A 507 -9.18 -9.96 -2.10
CA GLY A 507 -10.61 -9.75 -2.05
C GLY A 507 -11.18 -9.72 -0.63
N THR A 508 -12.41 -9.22 -0.49
CA THR A 508 -13.13 -9.27 0.79
C THR A 508 -13.36 -10.71 1.30
N SER A 509 -13.33 -11.70 0.40
CA SER A 509 -13.34 -13.13 0.72
C SER A 509 -12.12 -13.59 1.52
N ALA A 510 -10.95 -12.96 1.31
CA ALA A 510 -9.78 -13.18 2.15
C ALA A 510 -9.89 -12.42 3.49
N ALA A 511 -10.47 -11.22 3.49
CA ALA A 511 -10.61 -10.39 4.68
C ALA A 511 -11.59 -10.94 5.73
N ALA A 512 -12.74 -11.46 5.29
CA ALA A 512 -13.79 -11.99 6.17
C ALA A 512 -13.33 -13.14 7.11
N PRO A 513 -12.64 -14.21 6.64
CA PRO A 513 -12.21 -15.31 7.49
C PRO A 513 -11.20 -14.89 8.55
N HIS A 514 -10.41 -13.83 8.32
CA HIS A 514 -9.54 -13.27 9.36
C HIS A 514 -10.35 -12.72 10.54
N VAL A 515 -11.40 -11.94 10.27
CA VAL A 515 -12.26 -11.37 11.31
C VAL A 515 -13.05 -12.46 12.03
N ALA A 516 -13.50 -13.49 11.30
CA ALA A 516 -14.15 -14.66 11.87
C ALA A 516 -13.22 -15.41 12.84
N ALA A 517 -11.98 -15.66 12.44
CA ALA A 517 -10.99 -16.33 13.28
C ALA A 517 -10.61 -15.51 14.52
N LEU A 518 -10.52 -14.18 14.38
CA LEU A 518 -10.33 -13.26 15.50
C LEU A 518 -11.50 -13.33 16.49
N CYS A 519 -12.74 -13.38 16.00
CA CYS A 519 -13.92 -13.61 16.84
C CYS A 519 -13.83 -14.96 17.56
N ALA A 520 -13.39 -16.01 16.89
CA ALA A 520 -13.21 -17.34 17.49
C ALA A 520 -12.14 -17.33 18.60
N LEU A 521 -11.02 -16.63 18.40
CA LEU A 521 -10.02 -16.42 19.45
C LEU A 521 -10.64 -15.71 20.66
N ALA A 522 -11.27 -14.56 20.45
CA ALA A 522 -11.88 -13.78 21.52
C ALA A 522 -12.93 -14.59 22.29
N TRP A 523 -13.75 -15.37 21.59
CA TRP A 523 -14.78 -16.19 22.20
C TRP A 523 -14.22 -17.40 22.96
N SER A 524 -13.13 -18.00 22.47
CA SER A 524 -12.46 -19.09 23.20
C SER A 524 -11.78 -18.60 24.49
N ALA A 525 -11.40 -17.32 24.56
CA ALA A 525 -10.83 -16.72 25.76
C ALA A 525 -11.86 -16.57 26.90
N ASP A 526 -13.12 -16.31 26.55
CA ASP A 526 -14.25 -16.30 27.48
C ASP A 526 -15.51 -16.91 26.83
N PRO A 527 -15.70 -18.24 26.95
CA PRO A 527 -16.84 -18.92 26.35
C PRO A 527 -18.22 -18.48 26.86
N ALA A 528 -18.27 -17.74 27.98
CA ALA A 528 -19.50 -17.22 28.57
C ALA A 528 -20.02 -15.94 27.88
N LEU A 529 -19.23 -15.34 27.00
CA LEU A 529 -19.66 -14.20 26.18
C LEU A 529 -20.82 -14.61 25.26
N THR A 530 -21.72 -13.66 25.00
CA THR A 530 -22.73 -13.76 23.94
C THR A 530 -22.16 -13.34 22.59
N GLY A 531 -22.78 -13.75 21.48
CA GLY A 531 -22.33 -13.35 20.14
C GLY A 531 -22.33 -11.84 19.96
N ALA A 532 -23.36 -11.17 20.51
CA ALA A 532 -23.44 -9.72 20.54
C ALA A 532 -22.31 -9.06 21.36
N GLN A 533 -21.86 -9.67 22.46
CA GLN A 533 -20.74 -9.14 23.24
C GLN A 533 -19.42 -9.27 22.47
N VAL A 534 -19.19 -10.38 21.76
CA VAL A 534 -18.03 -10.57 20.89
C VAL A 534 -18.03 -9.53 19.76
N ARG A 535 -19.16 -9.38 19.05
CA ARG A 535 -19.31 -8.36 18.00
C ARG A 535 -19.07 -6.93 18.50
N ASN A 536 -19.63 -6.57 19.66
CA ASN A 536 -19.40 -5.25 20.24
C ASN A 536 -17.94 -5.03 20.70
N ALA A 537 -17.28 -6.08 21.22
CA ALA A 537 -15.87 -5.99 21.59
C ALA A 537 -14.99 -5.78 20.37
N LEU A 538 -15.28 -6.47 19.26
CA LEU A 538 -14.60 -6.33 17.98
C LEU A 538 -14.61 -4.86 17.54
N TYR A 539 -15.79 -4.24 17.44
CA TYR A 539 -15.95 -2.85 17.01
C TYR A 539 -15.25 -1.84 17.92
N ARG A 540 -15.38 -2.01 19.24
CA ARG A 540 -14.76 -1.07 20.21
C ARG A 540 -13.25 -1.17 20.29
N SER A 541 -12.70 -2.28 19.81
CA SER A 541 -11.27 -2.54 19.82
C SER A 541 -10.56 -2.24 18.50
N ALA A 542 -11.32 -1.98 17.43
CA ALA A 542 -10.76 -1.72 16.12
C ALA A 542 -9.81 -0.51 16.14
N ALA A 543 -8.75 -0.61 15.34
CA ALA A 543 -7.85 0.49 15.06
C ALA A 543 -8.48 1.39 13.99
N ASP A 544 -8.96 2.54 14.44
CA ASP A 544 -9.62 3.57 13.62
C ASP A 544 -8.83 3.87 12.33
N LEU A 545 -9.51 3.78 11.18
CA LEU A 545 -8.97 4.11 9.87
C LEU A 545 -9.84 5.22 9.25
N GLY A 546 -9.25 6.11 8.46
CA GLY A 546 -10.02 7.18 7.84
C GLY A 546 -10.44 8.30 8.82
N PRO A 547 -11.62 8.91 8.64
CA PRO A 547 -12.21 9.84 9.61
C PRO A 547 -12.38 9.19 10.98
N SER A 548 -12.28 9.97 12.06
CA SER A 548 -12.31 9.36 13.39
C SER A 548 -13.69 8.83 13.77
N GLY A 549 -13.72 7.59 14.26
CA GLY A 549 -14.93 6.87 14.60
C GLY A 549 -15.48 6.12 13.39
N TYR A 550 -16.74 5.70 13.48
CA TYR A 550 -17.35 4.95 12.39
C TYR A 550 -17.40 5.79 11.09
N ASP A 551 -16.95 5.21 9.98
CA ASP A 551 -17.14 5.74 8.62
C ASP A 551 -17.66 4.66 7.64
N THR A 552 -18.28 5.05 6.53
CA THR A 552 -18.90 4.10 5.59
C THR A 552 -17.93 3.44 4.60
N VAL A 553 -16.63 3.69 4.73
CA VAL A 553 -15.55 3.10 3.95
C VAL A 553 -14.83 2.02 4.75
N HIS A 554 -14.42 2.34 5.99
CA HIS A 554 -13.65 1.42 6.86
C HIS A 554 -14.45 0.84 8.03
N GLY A 555 -15.71 1.26 8.21
CA GLY A 555 -16.50 0.90 9.37
C GLY A 555 -15.89 1.47 10.65
N TRP A 556 -15.66 0.61 11.65
CA TRP A 556 -14.94 0.96 12.88
C TRP A 556 -13.40 0.94 12.72
N GLY A 557 -12.89 0.63 11.52
CA GLY A 557 -11.46 0.55 11.22
C GLY A 557 -10.94 -0.88 11.11
N LEU A 558 -9.63 -1.07 11.27
CA LEU A 558 -8.97 -2.37 11.17
C LEU A 558 -9.19 -3.20 12.44
N ALA A 559 -9.59 -4.48 12.30
CA ALA A 559 -9.74 -5.35 13.46
C ALA A 559 -8.41 -5.51 14.24
N ASP A 560 -8.46 -5.45 15.57
CA ASP A 560 -7.27 -5.58 16.44
C ASP A 560 -7.54 -6.57 17.57
N ALA A 561 -6.99 -7.78 17.42
CA ALA A 561 -7.22 -8.87 18.34
C ALA A 561 -6.64 -8.59 19.73
N ALA A 562 -5.49 -7.91 19.79
CA ALA A 562 -4.82 -7.63 21.05
C ALA A 562 -5.57 -6.55 21.84
N ALA A 563 -6.09 -5.52 21.16
CA ALA A 563 -6.98 -4.54 21.76
C ALA A 563 -8.29 -5.18 22.24
N MET A 564 -8.86 -6.09 21.44
CA MET A 564 -10.08 -6.83 21.80
C MET A 564 -9.86 -7.68 23.05
N HIS A 565 -8.75 -8.42 23.10
CA HIS A 565 -8.39 -9.25 24.25
C HIS A 565 -8.15 -8.41 25.52
N ALA A 566 -7.49 -7.25 25.39
CA ALA A 566 -7.29 -6.34 26.52
C ALA A 566 -8.63 -5.80 27.05
N LEU A 567 -9.54 -5.42 26.15
CA LEU A 567 -10.89 -4.95 26.48
C LEU A 567 -11.69 -6.01 27.25
N LEU A 568 -11.66 -7.26 26.79
CA LEU A 568 -12.42 -8.37 27.38
C LEU A 568 -11.87 -8.81 28.73
N THR A 569 -10.54 -8.80 28.92
CA THR A 569 -9.90 -9.28 30.15
C THR A 569 -9.74 -8.21 31.23
N GLY A 570 -10.03 -6.93 30.94
CA GLY A 570 -9.81 -5.81 31.86
C GLY A 570 -8.33 -5.56 32.18
N SER A 571 -7.42 -6.09 31.36
CA SER A 571 -5.98 -5.97 31.55
C SER A 571 -5.47 -4.66 30.94
N SER A 572 -4.73 -3.86 31.71
CA SER A 572 -3.97 -2.73 31.14
C SER A 572 -2.77 -3.28 30.37
N MET A 573 -2.91 -3.43 29.06
CA MET A 573 -1.76 -3.69 28.20
C MET A 573 -0.90 -2.42 28.14
N PRO A 574 0.44 -2.54 28.09
CA PRO A 574 1.29 -1.38 27.86
C PRO A 574 0.83 -0.67 26.59
N ALA A 575 0.74 0.66 26.63
CA ALA A 575 0.59 1.46 25.43
C ALA A 575 1.87 1.30 24.59
N THR A 576 1.91 0.24 23.80
CA THR A 576 2.93 0.05 22.78
C THR A 576 2.39 0.67 21.50
N ASN A 577 3.00 1.80 21.12
CA ASN A 577 2.97 2.28 19.75
C ASN A 577 3.16 1.08 18.82
N VAL A 578 2.29 0.95 17.83
CA VAL A 578 2.36 -0.07 16.78
C VAL A 578 3.77 -0.04 16.19
N THR A 579 4.60 -0.97 16.66
CA THR A 579 5.91 -1.28 16.10
C THR A 579 5.74 -2.69 15.59
N VAL A 580 5.27 -2.80 14.35
CA VAL A 580 5.12 -4.07 13.66
C VAL A 580 6.50 -4.75 13.68
N THR A 581 6.60 -5.89 14.36
CA THR A 581 7.77 -6.76 14.25
C THR A 581 7.41 -7.81 13.20
N PRO A 582 7.95 -7.74 11.97
CA PRO A 582 7.54 -8.58 10.85
C PRO A 582 7.86 -10.06 11.05
N ALA A 583 7.13 -10.90 10.31
CA ALA A 583 7.60 -12.12 9.66
C ALA A 583 8.97 -12.65 10.09
N ILE A 584 9.10 -13.68 10.95
CA ILE A 584 10.33 -14.48 10.88
C ILE A 584 10.19 -15.31 9.60
N LEU A 585 10.82 -14.85 8.51
CA LEU A 585 11.06 -15.68 7.34
C LEU A 585 11.74 -16.98 7.78
N PRO A 586 11.45 -18.14 7.15
CA PRO A 586 12.10 -19.40 7.48
C PRO A 586 13.64 -19.22 7.47
N PRO A 587 14.39 -19.91 8.36
CA PRO A 587 15.83 -19.71 8.47
C PRO A 587 16.52 -20.11 7.16
N GLY A 588 16.85 -19.13 6.31
CA GLY A 588 17.59 -19.36 5.07
C GLY A 588 17.63 -18.23 4.03
N GLU A 589 16.62 -17.34 3.92
CA GLU A 589 16.48 -16.51 2.70
C GLU A 589 16.53 -14.98 2.87
N ALA A 590 16.41 -14.43 4.09
CA ALA A 590 16.49 -12.98 4.32
C ALA A 590 17.92 -12.52 4.63
N SER A 591 18.42 -11.54 3.88
CA SER A 591 19.76 -10.97 4.04
C SER A 591 19.73 -9.46 4.17
N TYR A 592 20.76 -8.91 4.80
CA TYR A 592 20.99 -7.46 4.85
C TYR A 592 21.06 -6.84 3.44
N ALA A 593 21.58 -7.58 2.45
CA ALA A 593 21.65 -7.12 1.06
C ALA A 593 20.27 -6.92 0.42
N GLN A 594 19.30 -7.80 0.70
CA GLN A 594 17.92 -7.61 0.22
C GLN A 594 17.24 -6.41 0.90
N ALA A 595 17.45 -6.22 2.21
CA ALA A 595 16.92 -5.03 2.91
C ALA A 595 17.46 -3.74 2.28
N LEU A 596 18.76 -3.71 1.94
CA LEU A 596 19.39 -2.57 1.28
C LEU A 596 18.86 -2.35 -0.16
N ALA A 597 18.57 -3.42 -0.90
CA ALA A 597 17.99 -3.33 -2.23
C ALA A 597 16.58 -2.70 -2.21
N HIS A 598 15.73 -3.10 -1.26
CA HIS A 598 14.41 -2.49 -1.07
C HIS A 598 14.50 -1.02 -0.65
N TYR A 599 15.45 -0.68 0.23
CA TYR A 599 15.72 0.71 0.60
C TYR A 599 16.09 1.56 -0.62
N ALA A 600 16.97 1.05 -1.48
CA ALA A 600 17.40 1.73 -2.70
C ALA A 600 16.24 1.88 -3.70
N ALA A 601 15.41 0.83 -3.88
CA ALA A 601 14.22 0.89 -4.72
C ALA A 601 13.21 1.94 -4.22
N GLY A 602 13.01 2.04 -2.90
CA GLY A 602 12.19 3.08 -2.28
C GLY A 602 12.71 4.48 -2.56
N GLY A 603 14.03 4.68 -2.44
CA GLY A 603 14.66 5.96 -2.77
C GLY A 603 14.52 6.34 -4.25
N GLN A 604 14.61 5.37 -5.16
CA GLN A 604 14.42 5.60 -6.60
C GLN A 604 12.98 5.96 -6.93
N ALA A 605 12.00 5.24 -6.38
CA ALA A 605 10.59 5.55 -6.57
C ALA A 605 10.24 6.93 -5.96
N TRP A 606 10.77 7.25 -4.78
CA TRP A 606 10.62 8.57 -4.16
C TRP A 606 11.20 9.69 -5.04
N SER A 607 12.37 9.45 -5.64
CA SER A 607 13.00 10.38 -6.59
C SER A 607 12.15 10.58 -7.85
N ARG A 608 11.57 9.50 -8.40
CA ARG A 608 10.63 9.59 -9.53
C ARG A 608 9.36 10.35 -9.17
N ALA A 609 8.83 10.16 -7.95
CA ALA A 609 7.69 10.95 -7.46
C ALA A 609 8.03 12.44 -7.38
N TRP A 610 9.25 12.76 -6.97
CA TRP A 610 9.74 14.14 -6.90
C TRP A 610 9.97 14.77 -8.28
N GLY A 611 10.40 13.97 -9.26
CA GLY A 611 10.68 14.41 -10.62
C GLY A 611 9.49 14.35 -11.59
N ALA A 612 8.36 13.79 -11.18
CA ALA A 612 7.15 13.73 -11.99
C ALA A 612 6.37 15.04 -11.93
N SER A 613 5.84 15.48 -13.09
CA SER A 613 5.03 16.70 -13.20
C SER A 613 3.53 16.41 -13.22
N GLU A 614 3.15 15.17 -13.57
CA GLU A 614 1.75 14.72 -13.61
C GLU A 614 1.33 14.14 -12.26
N VAL A 615 0.24 14.65 -11.67
CA VAL A 615 -0.22 14.24 -10.32
C VAL A 615 -0.50 12.73 -10.24
N GLY A 616 -1.03 12.13 -11.30
CA GLY A 616 -1.24 10.67 -11.38
C GLY A 616 0.07 9.88 -11.30
N GLN A 617 1.12 10.35 -11.98
CA GLN A 617 2.46 9.72 -11.92
C GLN A 617 3.13 9.94 -10.57
N ILE A 618 2.95 11.11 -9.97
CA ILE A 618 3.44 11.41 -8.62
C ILE A 618 2.82 10.42 -7.63
N ARG A 619 1.50 10.23 -7.63
CA ARG A 619 0.80 9.26 -6.75
C ARG A 619 1.30 7.84 -6.97
N GLN A 620 1.38 7.40 -8.23
CA GLN A 620 1.90 6.08 -8.57
C GLN A 620 3.33 5.84 -8.03
N HIS A 621 4.20 6.84 -8.14
CA HIS A 621 5.56 6.74 -7.64
C HIS A 621 5.64 6.82 -6.11
N LEU A 622 4.76 7.58 -5.45
CA LEU A 622 4.63 7.58 -3.99
C LEU A 622 4.19 6.21 -3.47
N ASP A 623 3.25 5.54 -4.16
CA ASP A 623 2.81 4.19 -3.82
C ASP A 623 3.94 3.16 -4.03
N GLN A 624 4.68 3.26 -5.13
CA GLN A 624 5.88 2.44 -5.36
C GLN A 624 6.96 2.65 -4.30
N ALA A 625 7.15 3.90 -3.86
CA ALA A 625 8.11 4.24 -2.81
C ALA A 625 7.64 3.64 -1.47
N LYS A 626 6.36 3.82 -1.13
CA LYS A 626 5.74 3.24 0.07
C LYS A 626 5.92 1.72 0.09
N ALA A 627 5.55 1.03 -0.99
CA ALA A 627 5.69 -0.43 -1.09
C ALA A 627 7.14 -0.89 -0.89
N SER A 628 8.10 -0.19 -1.50
CA SER A 628 9.53 -0.52 -1.39
C SER A 628 10.09 -0.25 0.00
N TYR A 629 9.69 0.84 0.66
CA TYR A 629 10.07 1.11 2.05
C TYR A 629 9.38 0.16 3.03
N THR A 630 8.14 -0.25 2.79
CA THR A 630 7.47 -1.33 3.54
C THR A 630 8.23 -2.64 3.42
N ALA A 631 8.64 -3.02 2.20
CA ALA A 631 9.48 -4.20 1.98
C ALA A 631 10.85 -4.08 2.70
N CYS A 632 11.47 -2.90 2.70
CA CYS A 632 12.71 -2.66 3.44
C CYS A 632 12.51 -2.81 4.96
N PHE A 633 11.46 -2.20 5.50
CA PHE A 633 11.08 -2.29 6.92
C PHE A 633 10.86 -3.75 7.33
N ASN A 634 10.14 -4.50 6.49
CA ASN A 634 9.82 -5.90 6.72
C ASN A 634 11.07 -6.80 6.68
N THR A 635 11.86 -6.70 5.60
CA THR A 635 13.08 -7.51 5.41
C THR A 635 14.12 -7.18 6.46
N SER A 636 14.36 -5.91 6.78
CA SER A 636 15.28 -5.55 7.88
C SER A 636 14.78 -6.07 9.23
N GLY A 637 13.46 -6.19 9.42
CA GLY A 637 12.78 -6.84 10.54
C GLY A 637 13.18 -8.29 10.77
N ALA A 638 13.25 -9.05 9.68
CA ALA A 638 13.40 -10.49 9.64
C ALA A 638 14.88 -10.98 9.66
N VAL A 639 15.84 -10.14 9.29
CA VAL A 639 17.27 -10.51 9.21
C VAL A 639 17.88 -10.65 10.61
N ASN A 640 18.30 -11.86 10.98
CA ASN A 640 19.09 -12.14 12.17
C ASN A 640 20.60 -12.16 11.84
N ASP A 641 21.16 -10.96 11.59
CA ASP A 641 22.59 -10.77 11.31
C ASP A 641 23.22 -9.86 12.38
N PRO A 642 23.86 -10.44 13.42
CA PRO A 642 24.51 -9.68 14.47
C PRO A 642 25.63 -8.75 13.97
N SER A 643 26.22 -9.03 12.82
CA SER A 643 27.28 -8.19 12.23
C SER A 643 26.75 -6.91 11.59
N ASN A 644 25.47 -6.90 11.18
CA ASN A 644 24.79 -5.75 10.58
C ASN A 644 23.67 -5.17 11.45
N ALA A 645 23.60 -5.53 12.74
CA ALA A 645 22.50 -5.17 13.63
C ALA A 645 22.20 -3.65 13.69
N ALA A 646 23.24 -2.80 13.69
CA ALA A 646 23.08 -1.34 13.69
C ALA A 646 22.51 -0.83 12.35
N ASN A 647 22.98 -1.36 11.22
CA ASN A 647 22.47 -1.00 9.89
C ASN A 647 21.02 -1.45 9.69
N LEU A 648 20.66 -2.64 10.18
CA LEU A 648 19.30 -3.16 10.13
C LEU A 648 18.35 -2.32 10.99
N ALA A 649 18.78 -1.89 12.19
CA ALA A 649 18.00 -1.00 13.03
C ALA A 649 17.79 0.39 12.38
N LEU A 650 18.81 0.90 11.68
CA LEU A 650 18.74 2.14 10.92
C LEU A 650 17.74 2.04 9.76
N LEU A 651 17.84 0.99 8.93
CA LEU A 651 16.95 0.76 7.80
C LEU A 651 15.48 0.65 8.24
N LYS A 652 15.19 -0.02 9.36
CA LYS A 652 13.83 -0.05 9.95
C LYS A 652 13.32 1.36 10.25
N THR A 653 14.11 2.13 10.97
CA THR A 653 13.66 3.44 11.48
C THR A 653 13.46 4.44 10.34
N ILE A 654 14.37 4.48 9.36
CA ILE A 654 14.24 5.38 8.20
C ILE A 654 13.08 4.93 7.30
N SER A 655 12.95 3.64 7.01
CA SER A 655 11.87 3.15 6.15
C SER A 655 10.49 3.43 6.75
N SER A 656 10.34 3.30 8.07
CA SER A 656 9.12 3.71 8.79
C SER A 656 8.79 5.19 8.61
N ALA A 657 9.80 6.07 8.65
CA ALA A 657 9.59 7.50 8.40
C ALA A 657 9.14 7.77 6.95
N TYR A 658 9.77 7.12 5.96
CA TYR A 658 9.47 7.33 4.55
C TYR A 658 8.12 6.74 4.10
N ILE A 659 7.63 5.69 4.76
CA ILE A 659 6.24 5.21 4.59
C ILE A 659 5.26 6.32 5.01
N GLY A 660 5.46 6.90 6.20
CA GLY A 660 4.63 8.01 6.69
C GLY A 660 4.74 9.27 5.83
N LEU A 661 5.91 9.53 5.22
CA LEU A 661 6.08 10.62 4.27
C LEU A 661 5.30 10.39 2.98
N ALA A 662 5.26 9.16 2.46
CA ALA A 662 4.48 8.83 1.26
C ALA A 662 3.00 9.12 1.49
N ASP A 663 2.46 8.64 2.62
CA ASP A 663 1.08 8.89 3.02
C ASP A 663 0.80 10.38 3.26
N GLY A 664 1.76 11.11 3.84
CA GLY A 664 1.66 12.55 4.04
C GLY A 664 1.61 13.32 2.73
N ALA A 665 2.42 12.93 1.75
CA ALA A 665 2.44 13.52 0.41
C ALA A 665 1.17 13.21 -0.38
N THR A 666 0.66 11.97 -0.34
CA THR A 666 -0.59 11.58 -0.99
C THR A 666 -1.77 12.36 -0.41
N ALA A 667 -1.88 12.46 0.92
CA ALA A 667 -2.94 13.24 1.58
C ALA A 667 -2.91 14.74 1.23
N MET A 668 -1.73 15.30 0.91
CA MET A 668 -1.60 16.67 0.40
C MET A 668 -2.26 16.81 -0.98
N TYR A 669 -2.04 15.87 -1.89
CA TYR A 669 -2.67 15.90 -3.22
C TYR A 669 -4.18 15.65 -3.14
N ASP A 670 -4.63 14.75 -2.27
CA ASP A 670 -6.07 14.50 -2.05
C ASP A 670 -6.77 15.74 -1.49
N GLY A 671 -6.12 16.44 -0.55
CA GLY A 671 -6.61 17.73 -0.06
C GLY A 671 -6.72 18.79 -1.17
N ALA A 672 -5.77 18.80 -2.12
CA ALA A 672 -5.78 19.72 -3.25
C ALA A 672 -6.95 19.44 -4.21
N ASP A 673 -7.23 18.16 -4.48
CA ASP A 673 -8.36 17.74 -5.34
C ASP A 673 -9.70 18.12 -4.71
N PHE A 674 -9.90 17.83 -3.41
CA PHE A 674 -11.11 18.23 -2.69
C PHE A 674 -11.28 19.76 -2.64
N ASN A 675 -10.18 20.49 -2.48
CA ASN A 675 -10.20 21.95 -2.48
C ASN A 675 -10.55 22.51 -3.88
N ALA A 676 -10.08 21.88 -4.95
CA ALA A 676 -10.46 22.25 -6.32
C ALA A 676 -11.94 21.95 -6.60
N ALA A 677 -12.44 20.79 -6.15
CA ALA A 677 -13.85 20.42 -6.24
C ALA A 677 -14.75 21.41 -5.49
N GLY A 678 -14.39 21.78 -4.25
CA GLY A 678 -15.12 22.77 -3.46
C GLY A 678 -15.19 24.14 -4.14
N ARG A 679 -14.09 24.59 -4.78
CA ARG A 679 -14.06 25.84 -5.56
C ARG A 679 -14.98 25.79 -6.79
N SER A 680 -15.00 24.66 -7.49
CA SER A 680 -15.90 24.44 -8.63
C SER A 680 -17.38 24.53 -8.19
N GLN A 681 -17.72 23.88 -7.07
CA GLN A 681 -19.07 23.87 -6.51
C GLN A 681 -19.51 25.23 -5.97
N MET A 682 -18.60 26.01 -5.37
CA MET A 682 -18.88 27.41 -5.03
C MET A 682 -19.30 28.21 -6.27
N THR A 683 -18.59 28.02 -7.39
CA THR A 683 -18.88 28.70 -8.66
C THR A 683 -20.22 28.26 -9.25
N ALA A 684 -20.57 26.97 -9.10
CA ALA A 684 -21.84 26.41 -9.53
C ALA A 684 -23.03 26.79 -8.63
N GLY A 685 -22.79 27.41 -7.47
CA GLY A 685 -23.83 27.77 -6.50
C GLY A 685 -24.36 26.61 -5.66
N THR A 686 -23.67 25.46 -5.66
CA THR A 686 -24.03 24.26 -4.87
C THR A 686 -23.35 24.27 -3.50
N PHE A 687 -23.71 25.26 -2.68
CA PHE A 687 -22.96 25.62 -1.46
C PHE A 687 -22.89 24.53 -0.37
N ALA A 688 -23.95 23.73 -0.20
CA ALA A 688 -23.91 22.58 0.71
C ALA A 688 -22.83 21.57 0.30
N VAL A 689 -22.76 21.23 -0.98
CA VAL A 689 -21.75 20.29 -1.51
C VAL A 689 -20.35 20.90 -1.40
N ALA A 690 -20.22 22.19 -1.73
CA ALA A 690 -18.96 22.93 -1.58
C ALA A 690 -18.44 22.88 -0.13
N SER A 691 -19.33 23.01 0.86
CA SER A 691 -18.93 22.93 2.26
C SER A 691 -18.36 21.55 2.63
N THR A 692 -18.97 20.46 2.14
CA THR A 692 -18.47 19.10 2.35
C THR A 692 -17.10 18.90 1.68
N SER A 693 -16.93 19.36 0.43
CA SER A 693 -15.65 19.25 -0.26
C SER A 693 -14.53 20.03 0.44
N PHE A 694 -14.81 21.24 0.94
CA PHE A 694 -13.82 21.98 1.72
C PHE A 694 -13.54 21.39 3.11
N GLN A 695 -14.52 20.71 3.72
CA GLN A 695 -14.30 19.94 4.94
C GLN A 695 -13.31 18.80 4.67
N SER A 696 -13.56 17.98 3.65
CA SER A 696 -12.67 16.88 3.25
C SER A 696 -11.27 17.39 2.90
N ALA A 697 -11.16 18.55 2.22
CA ALA A 697 -9.88 19.18 1.97
C ALA A 697 -9.15 19.57 3.28
N GLY A 698 -9.85 20.20 4.21
CA GLY A 698 -9.30 20.59 5.51
C GLY A 698 -8.79 19.41 6.32
N ASP A 699 -9.52 18.29 6.31
CA ASP A 699 -9.15 17.08 7.04
C ASP A 699 -7.97 16.35 6.38
N SER A 700 -7.93 16.27 5.04
CA SER A 700 -6.79 15.71 4.30
C SER A 700 -5.49 16.51 4.53
N PHE A 701 -5.55 17.84 4.52
CA PHE A 701 -4.38 18.66 4.82
C PHE A 701 -3.93 18.54 6.29
N ALA A 702 -4.88 18.43 7.25
CA ALA A 702 -4.55 18.20 8.65
C ALA A 702 -3.90 16.82 8.89
N ARG A 703 -4.35 15.80 8.16
CA ARG A 703 -3.74 14.47 8.13
C ARG A 703 -2.31 14.54 7.56
N SER A 704 -2.13 15.24 6.43
CA SER A 704 -0.80 15.47 5.82
C SER A 704 0.17 16.15 6.79
N GLN A 705 -0.27 17.23 7.48
CA GLN A 705 0.50 17.90 8.53
C GLN A 705 0.94 16.92 9.64
N SER A 706 0.00 16.11 10.13
CA SER A 706 0.27 15.16 11.23
C SER A 706 1.30 14.10 10.83
N LEU A 707 1.24 13.63 9.58
CA LEU A 707 2.17 12.64 9.03
C LEU A 707 3.57 13.20 8.80
N PHE A 708 3.70 14.43 8.30
CA PHE A 708 5.00 15.11 8.21
C PHE A 708 5.63 15.35 9.59
N ASN A 709 4.83 15.73 10.59
CA ASN A 709 5.29 15.86 11.98
C ASN A 709 5.73 14.52 12.58
N LEU A 710 5.02 13.43 12.27
CA LEU A 710 5.39 12.09 12.72
C LEU A 710 6.71 11.65 12.10
N ALA A 711 6.87 11.78 10.79
CA ALA A 711 8.10 11.44 10.09
C ALA A 711 9.31 12.23 10.63
N THR A 712 9.12 13.51 10.92
CA THR A 712 10.14 14.35 11.56
C THR A 712 10.60 13.78 12.90
N ARG A 713 9.65 13.46 13.79
CA ARG A 713 9.98 12.84 15.10
C ARG A 713 10.68 11.50 14.95
N THR A 714 10.25 10.68 13.98
CA THR A 714 10.87 9.39 13.69
C THR A 714 12.31 9.55 13.20
N LEU A 715 12.56 10.47 12.26
CA LEU A 715 13.92 10.75 11.76
C LEU A 715 14.83 11.33 12.86
N GLN A 716 14.30 12.18 13.73
CA GLN A 716 15.04 12.73 14.88
C GLN A 716 15.39 11.66 15.93
N SER A 717 14.67 10.53 15.96
CA SER A 717 14.97 9.42 16.87
C SER A 717 16.09 8.49 16.37
N VAL A 718 16.53 8.66 15.12
CA VAL A 718 17.53 7.80 14.48
C VAL A 718 18.89 7.95 15.14
N THR A 719 19.52 6.80 15.46
CA THR A 719 20.90 6.74 15.92
C THR A 719 21.79 6.10 14.85
N TYR A 720 22.83 6.82 14.42
CA TYR A 720 23.76 6.39 13.38
C TYR A 720 25.01 5.66 13.91
N SER A 721 25.14 5.55 15.23
CA SER A 721 26.29 4.90 15.89
C SER A 721 26.42 3.43 15.49
N GLY A 722 27.62 3.04 15.05
CA GLY A 722 27.91 1.66 14.64
C GLY A 722 27.38 1.27 13.25
N THR A 723 26.88 2.22 12.46
CA THR A 723 26.36 1.97 11.11
C THR A 723 27.41 2.24 10.03
N SER A 724 27.25 1.64 8.85
CA SER A 724 28.06 1.91 7.65
C SER A 724 27.65 3.19 6.92
N PHE A 725 26.62 3.91 7.40
CA PHE A 725 26.04 5.10 6.78
C PHE A 725 26.65 6.42 7.31
N GLY A 726 27.72 6.35 8.12
CA GLY A 726 28.36 7.52 8.72
C GLY A 726 27.61 8.01 9.97
N ASP A 727 27.72 9.31 10.30
CA ASP A 727 27.09 9.91 11.48
C ASP A 727 25.67 10.46 11.21
N GLY A 728 25.26 10.61 9.95
CA GLY A 728 23.90 10.91 9.49
C GLY A 728 23.24 12.19 10.02
N THR A 729 23.91 12.93 10.92
CA THR A 729 23.35 14.07 11.64
C THR A 729 23.11 15.27 10.73
N ALA A 730 24.00 15.53 9.77
CA ALA A 730 23.84 16.62 8.82
C ALA A 730 22.68 16.38 7.85
N TYR A 731 22.51 15.13 7.40
CA TYR A 731 21.40 14.72 6.54
C TYR A 731 20.05 14.83 7.28
N THR A 732 19.98 14.32 8.50
CA THR A 732 18.79 14.42 9.35
C THR A 732 18.41 15.87 9.62
N ALA A 733 19.39 16.74 9.93
CA ALA A 733 19.13 18.15 10.15
C ALA A 733 18.58 18.88 8.91
N ALA A 734 19.09 18.55 7.72
CA ALA A 734 18.64 19.15 6.47
C ALA A 734 17.20 18.73 6.11
N ILE A 735 16.88 17.43 6.20
CA ILE A 735 15.55 16.93 5.83
C ILE A 735 14.47 17.36 6.83
N VAL A 736 14.77 17.37 8.14
CA VAL A 736 13.82 17.79 9.19
C VAL A 736 13.32 19.21 8.96
N SER A 737 14.20 20.15 8.60
CA SER A 737 13.79 21.54 8.34
C SER A 737 12.84 21.66 7.15
N ILE A 738 12.97 20.80 6.14
CA ILE A 738 12.08 20.77 4.98
C ILE A 738 10.72 20.21 5.39
N LEU A 739 10.70 19.12 6.16
CA LEU A 739 9.48 18.46 6.63
C LEU A 739 8.69 19.35 7.59
N ASP A 740 9.34 20.04 8.53
CA ASP A 740 8.69 21.01 9.42
C ASP A 740 8.06 22.16 8.61
N GLY A 741 8.76 22.65 7.59
CA GLY A 741 8.24 23.67 6.67
C GLY A 741 7.00 23.19 5.90
N LYS A 742 7.01 21.95 5.40
CA LYS A 742 5.87 21.34 4.71
C LYS A 742 4.70 21.09 5.66
N ALA A 743 4.95 20.60 6.87
CA ALA A 743 3.92 20.39 7.89
C ALA A 743 3.23 21.70 8.30
N ALA A 744 4.00 22.78 8.49
CA ALA A 744 3.47 24.10 8.78
C ALA A 744 2.59 24.60 7.62
N TYR A 745 3.07 24.44 6.39
CA TYR A 745 2.33 24.84 5.19
C TYR A 745 1.01 24.07 5.02
N MET A 746 1.00 22.77 5.29
CA MET A 746 -0.23 21.95 5.29
C MET A 746 -1.22 22.38 6.37
N GLY A 747 -0.74 22.77 7.55
CA GLY A 747 -1.61 23.34 8.60
C GLY A 747 -2.27 24.66 8.18
N GLU A 748 -1.56 25.51 7.44
CA GLU A 748 -2.13 26.74 6.87
C GLU A 748 -3.19 26.43 5.80
N PHE A 749 -2.93 25.45 4.93
CA PHE A 749 -3.90 24.96 3.95
C PHE A 749 -5.16 24.37 4.59
N ALA A 750 -5.02 23.57 5.64
CA ALA A 750 -6.14 23.01 6.40
C ALA A 750 -7.03 24.12 6.98
N THR A 751 -6.40 25.14 7.56
CA THR A 751 -7.09 26.32 8.11
C THR A 751 -7.78 27.12 6.99
N TYR A 752 -7.14 27.25 5.84
CA TYR A 752 -7.68 27.96 4.68
C TYR A 752 -8.90 27.26 4.10
N ALA A 753 -8.83 25.94 3.93
CA ALA A 753 -9.94 25.10 3.46
C ALA A 753 -11.14 25.18 4.41
N ARG A 754 -10.93 25.10 5.73
CA ARG A 754 -12.00 25.29 6.73
C ARG A 754 -12.61 26.69 6.68
N GLY A 755 -11.82 27.73 6.38
CA GLY A 755 -12.34 29.08 6.13
C GLY A 755 -13.32 29.11 4.95
N TRP A 756 -13.01 28.38 3.87
CA TRP A 756 -13.88 28.24 2.70
C TRP A 756 -15.09 27.33 2.95
N GLN A 757 -14.97 26.28 3.77
CA GLN A 757 -16.10 25.48 4.24
C GLN A 757 -17.16 26.36 4.91
N HIS A 758 -16.75 27.18 5.88
CA HIS A 758 -17.67 28.07 6.59
C HIS A 758 -18.18 29.22 5.70
N THR A 759 -17.40 29.64 4.71
CA THR A 759 -17.87 30.56 3.68
C THR A 759 -19.00 29.93 2.85
N ALA A 760 -18.83 28.68 2.41
CA ALA A 760 -19.87 27.94 1.70
C ALA A 760 -21.14 27.77 2.56
N LEU A 761 -21.00 27.41 3.83
CA LEU A 761 -22.13 27.33 4.78
C LEU A 761 -22.85 28.67 4.95
N ALA A 762 -22.13 29.80 4.95
CA ALA A 762 -22.74 31.12 4.99
C ALA A 762 -23.59 31.40 3.74
N TYR A 763 -23.07 31.11 2.54
CA TYR A 763 -23.83 31.28 1.30
C TYR A 763 -25.04 30.33 1.23
N GLN A 764 -24.91 29.09 1.71
CA GLN A 764 -26.04 28.17 1.85
C GLN A 764 -27.12 28.71 2.80
N ALA A 765 -26.73 29.28 3.94
CA ALA A 765 -27.67 29.86 4.89
C ALA A 765 -28.43 31.07 4.29
N LEU A 766 -27.77 31.87 3.44
CA LEU A 766 -28.43 32.95 2.70
C LEU A 766 -29.48 32.43 1.72
N THR A 767 -29.22 31.34 0.99
CA THR A 767 -30.19 30.82 0.01
C THR A 767 -31.46 30.27 0.65
N VAL A 768 -31.36 29.76 1.88
CA VAL A 768 -32.52 29.22 2.63
C VAL A 768 -33.12 30.23 3.63
N GLY A 769 -32.58 31.46 3.70
CA GLY A 769 -33.07 32.52 4.57
C GLY A 769 -32.73 32.37 6.06
N ASP A 770 -31.78 31.51 6.42
CA ASP A 770 -31.30 31.32 7.80
C ASP A 770 -30.30 32.41 8.19
N ARG A 771 -30.82 33.49 8.81
CA ARG A 771 -29.99 34.61 9.28
C ARG A 771 -29.07 34.25 10.45
N GLY A 772 -29.47 33.27 11.27
CA GLY A 772 -28.69 32.83 12.43
C GLY A 772 -27.47 32.04 11.97
N GLY A 773 -27.70 31.01 11.15
CA GLY A 773 -26.65 30.18 10.55
C GLY A 773 -25.73 30.97 9.62
N PHE A 774 -26.24 31.98 8.93
CA PHE A 774 -25.42 32.90 8.14
C PHE A 774 -24.42 33.65 9.03
N SER A 775 -24.90 34.30 10.09
CA SER A 775 -24.05 35.13 10.95
C SER A 775 -22.98 34.30 11.67
N SER A 776 -23.32 33.10 12.15
CA SER A 776 -22.36 32.21 12.80
C SER A 776 -21.29 31.70 11.83
N SER A 777 -21.69 31.30 10.63
CA SER A 777 -20.76 30.75 9.63
C SER A 777 -19.81 31.82 9.08
N VAL A 778 -20.30 33.04 8.87
CA VAL A 778 -19.45 34.19 8.50
C VAL A 778 -18.41 34.48 9.58
N GLN A 779 -18.84 34.49 10.85
CA GLN A 779 -17.92 34.77 11.96
C GLN A 779 -16.82 33.69 12.08
N GLU A 780 -17.18 32.41 11.88
CA GLU A 780 -16.21 31.31 11.93
C GLU A 780 -15.23 31.36 10.76
N ALA A 781 -15.72 31.60 9.54
CA ALA A 781 -14.87 31.82 8.37
C ALA A 781 -13.90 33.00 8.58
N MET A 782 -14.39 34.12 9.13
CA MET A 782 -13.56 35.27 9.46
C MET A 782 -12.50 34.95 10.52
N ASN A 783 -12.82 34.17 11.55
CA ASN A 783 -11.85 33.76 12.57
C ASN A 783 -10.70 32.95 11.94
N LEU A 784 -11.04 32.00 11.07
CA LEU A 784 -10.07 31.15 10.37
C LEU A 784 -9.19 31.96 9.40
N PHE A 785 -9.79 32.83 8.58
CA PHE A 785 -9.01 33.70 7.71
C PHE A 785 -8.16 34.72 8.49
N ALA A 786 -8.62 35.16 9.67
CA ALA A 786 -7.86 36.10 10.50
C ALA A 786 -6.51 35.51 10.95
N VAL A 787 -6.47 34.21 11.25
CA VAL A 787 -5.24 33.45 11.59
C VAL A 787 -4.24 33.48 10.44
N LEU A 788 -4.74 33.44 9.20
CA LEU A 788 -3.90 33.37 7.99
C LEU A 788 -3.49 34.73 7.43
N ARG A 789 -3.97 35.86 7.94
CA ARG A 789 -3.67 37.20 7.37
C ARG A 789 -2.19 37.57 7.37
N THR A 790 -1.40 36.92 8.20
CA THR A 790 0.06 37.08 8.29
C THR A 790 0.82 35.95 7.61
N SER A 791 0.13 34.94 7.08
CA SER A 791 0.76 33.86 6.30
C SER A 791 1.43 34.47 5.06
N PRO A 792 2.68 34.09 4.75
CA PRO A 792 3.33 34.45 3.50
C PRO A 792 2.59 33.92 2.27
N SER A 793 1.98 32.74 2.39
CA SER A 793 1.35 32.02 1.28
C SER A 793 -0.12 32.38 1.09
N PHE A 794 -0.87 32.56 2.18
CA PHE A 794 -2.32 32.79 2.15
C PHE A 794 -2.72 34.20 2.60
N GLY A 795 -1.80 35.01 3.12
CA GLY A 795 -2.10 36.31 3.74
C GLY A 795 -2.87 37.29 2.87
N PRO A 796 -2.49 37.51 1.60
CA PRO A 796 -3.23 38.39 0.69
C PRO A 796 -4.67 37.92 0.43
N ASP A 797 -4.85 36.62 0.17
CA ASP A 797 -6.16 36.04 -0.13
C ASP A 797 -7.05 35.95 1.12
N ALA A 798 -6.48 35.54 2.26
CA ALA A 798 -7.19 35.48 3.53
C ALA A 798 -7.64 36.87 3.99
N ARG A 799 -6.84 37.91 3.78
CA ARG A 799 -7.24 39.30 4.08
C ARG A 799 -8.39 39.76 3.21
N THR A 800 -8.34 39.45 1.91
CA THR A 800 -9.41 39.78 0.97
C THR A 800 -10.72 39.07 1.34
N ASN A 801 -10.66 37.75 1.61
CA ASN A 801 -11.83 36.98 2.04
C ASN A 801 -12.40 37.49 3.38
N TYR A 802 -11.53 37.80 4.34
CA TYR A 802 -11.94 38.40 5.61
C TYR A 802 -12.69 39.72 5.43
N GLU A 803 -12.18 40.62 4.59
CA GLU A 803 -12.79 41.94 4.34
C GLU A 803 -14.15 41.83 3.62
N ILE A 804 -14.27 40.89 2.66
CA ILE A 804 -15.51 40.62 1.94
C ILE A 804 -16.58 40.06 2.88
N LEU A 805 -16.21 39.09 3.72
CA LEU A 805 -17.10 38.52 4.72
C LEU A 805 -17.52 39.55 5.79
N ALA A 806 -16.59 40.41 6.22
CA ALA A 806 -16.88 41.49 7.16
C ALA A 806 -17.86 42.52 6.59
N ALA A 807 -17.76 42.82 5.28
CA ALA A 807 -18.70 43.70 4.58
C ALA A 807 -20.08 43.05 4.42
N LEU A 808 -20.12 41.75 4.12
CA LEU A 808 -21.35 40.97 3.98
C LEU A 808 -22.15 40.90 5.29
N LEU A 809 -21.45 40.80 6.42
CA LEU A 809 -22.05 40.83 7.76
C LEU A 809 -22.68 42.18 8.11
N GLN A 810 -22.15 43.29 7.59
CA GLN A 810 -22.64 44.65 7.87
C GLN A 810 -23.86 45.06 7.01
N ASN A 811 -24.11 44.40 5.88
CA ASN A 811 -25.22 44.76 4.98
C ASN A 811 -25.91 43.54 4.32
N PRO A 812 -26.65 42.71 5.08
CA PRO A 812 -27.21 41.43 4.61
C PRO A 812 -28.40 41.55 3.62
N SER A 813 -28.82 42.77 3.25
CA SER A 813 -30.01 43.04 2.41
C SER A 813 -29.70 43.62 1.02
N GLY A 814 -28.42 43.77 0.66
CA GLY A 814 -28.00 44.34 -0.62
C GLY A 814 -28.04 43.35 -1.77
N THR A 815 -28.38 43.81 -2.97
CA THR A 815 -28.29 43.07 -4.25
C THR A 815 -26.95 42.33 -4.38
N PHE A 816 -27.02 41.02 -4.69
CA PHE A 816 -25.93 40.06 -4.93
C PHE A 816 -24.53 40.69 -4.96
N VAL A 817 -23.83 40.67 -3.82
CA VAL A 817 -22.41 40.99 -3.77
C VAL A 817 -21.68 39.86 -4.49
N PRO A 818 -20.79 40.15 -5.47
CA PRO A 818 -20.06 39.11 -6.18
C PRO A 818 -19.35 38.19 -5.19
N MET A 819 -19.30 36.89 -5.50
CA MET A 819 -18.51 35.95 -4.70
C MET A 819 -17.09 36.47 -4.53
N PRO A 820 -16.45 36.27 -3.35
CA PRO A 820 -15.07 36.65 -3.17
C PRO A 820 -14.21 36.09 -4.31
N SER A 821 -13.37 36.94 -4.90
CA SER A 821 -12.53 36.57 -6.05
C SER A 821 -11.74 35.30 -5.72
N LEU A 822 -12.04 34.23 -6.45
CA LEU A 822 -11.28 32.97 -6.42
C LEU A 822 -9.95 33.20 -7.15
N VAL A 823 -9.01 33.84 -6.46
CA VAL A 823 -7.63 33.91 -6.94
C VAL A 823 -6.95 32.60 -6.53
N THR A 824 -6.26 31.97 -7.48
CA THR A 824 -5.34 30.86 -7.17
C THR A 824 -4.19 31.46 -6.38
N PRO A 825 -3.87 30.98 -5.15
CA PRO A 825 -2.70 31.47 -4.45
C PRO A 825 -1.50 31.34 -5.37
N THR A 826 -0.73 32.42 -5.53
CA THR A 826 0.34 32.59 -6.52
C THR A 826 1.59 31.76 -6.24
N ALA A 827 1.52 30.77 -5.35
CA ALA A 827 2.61 29.86 -5.07
C ALA A 827 2.39 28.54 -5.85
N PRO A 828 3.32 28.13 -6.73
CA PRO A 828 3.29 26.79 -7.30
C PRO A 828 3.30 25.75 -6.17
N LEU A 829 2.56 24.65 -6.34
CA LEU A 829 2.62 23.49 -5.45
C LEU A 829 3.99 22.78 -5.53
N THR A 830 4.79 23.13 -6.54
CA THR A 830 6.23 22.83 -6.65
C THR A 830 7.08 23.92 -5.98
N PRO A 831 8.09 23.57 -5.17
CA PRO A 831 8.97 24.57 -4.57
C PRO A 831 9.79 25.28 -5.65
N THR A 832 9.59 26.59 -5.83
CA THR A 832 10.55 27.45 -6.54
C THR A 832 11.70 27.79 -5.58
N PRO A 833 12.97 27.64 -5.98
CA PRO A 833 14.11 27.92 -5.12
C PRO A 833 14.19 29.42 -4.76
N THR A 834 14.18 29.74 -3.47
CA THR A 834 14.47 31.08 -2.98
C THR A 834 15.97 31.38 -3.09
N THR A 835 16.31 32.42 -3.87
CA THR A 835 17.57 33.17 -4.04
C THR A 835 18.91 32.61 -3.51
N PRO A 836 20.00 32.70 -4.31
CA PRO A 836 21.31 32.13 -3.96
C PRO A 836 22.08 32.94 -2.90
N PRO A 837 22.98 32.31 -2.12
CA PRO A 837 24.01 33.05 -1.39
C PRO A 837 24.94 33.78 -2.37
N ALA A 838 25.47 34.92 -1.93
CA ALA A 838 26.14 35.94 -2.74
C ALA A 838 27.24 35.44 -3.72
N SER A 839 27.30 36.13 -4.86
CA SER A 839 28.16 35.98 -6.03
C SER A 839 29.65 35.68 -5.76
N ILE A 840 30.17 34.63 -6.41
CA ILE A 840 31.60 34.41 -6.67
C ILE A 840 31.93 34.97 -8.07
N PRO A 841 33.04 35.71 -8.29
CA PRO A 841 33.26 36.47 -9.50
C PRO A 841 33.79 35.63 -10.66
N THR A 842 33.37 35.99 -11.88
CA THR A 842 33.79 35.44 -13.17
C THR A 842 35.26 35.74 -13.49
N PRO A 843 36.06 34.78 -13.98
CA PRO A 843 37.29 35.06 -14.70
C PRO A 843 37.11 34.95 -16.22
N THR A 844 37.67 35.95 -16.90
CA THR A 844 37.70 36.18 -18.36
C THR A 844 38.58 35.17 -19.12
N VAL A 845 38.17 34.84 -20.36
CA VAL A 845 38.85 33.96 -21.32
C VAL A 845 40.14 34.59 -21.91
N THR A 846 41.17 33.77 -22.15
CA THR A 846 42.23 34.04 -23.16
C THR A 846 42.72 32.71 -23.76
N PRO A 847 43.09 32.65 -25.07
CA PRO A 847 43.06 31.42 -25.87
C PRO A 847 44.30 30.53 -25.76
N ILE A 848 44.09 29.24 -26.03
CA ILE A 848 45.05 28.15 -25.98
C ILE A 848 46.14 28.32 -27.07
N THR A 849 47.40 28.38 -26.65
CA THR A 849 48.54 28.02 -27.50
C THR A 849 49.29 26.84 -26.91
N THR A 850 49.13 25.70 -27.58
CA THR A 850 50.08 24.59 -27.81
C THR A 850 51.22 24.41 -26.80
N ALA A 851 51.11 23.37 -25.98
CA ALA A 851 52.24 22.63 -25.44
C ALA A 851 52.05 21.14 -25.75
N THR A 852 53.09 20.54 -26.30
CA THR A 852 53.18 19.19 -26.87
C THR A 852 52.85 18.09 -25.87
N SER A 853 51.78 17.34 -26.15
CA SER A 853 51.41 16.09 -25.50
C SER A 853 52.36 14.94 -25.91
N PRO A 854 52.54 13.91 -25.05
CA PRO A 854 53.37 12.74 -25.35
C PRO A 854 52.89 12.01 -26.62
N PRO A 855 53.73 11.18 -27.26
CA PRO A 855 53.34 10.48 -28.49
C PRO A 855 52.13 9.59 -28.18
N VAL A 856 50.97 9.99 -28.72
CA VAL A 856 49.73 9.24 -28.63
C VAL A 856 49.88 7.99 -29.49
N ASP A 857 49.60 6.82 -28.92
CA ASP A 857 49.63 5.57 -29.65
C ASP A 857 48.53 5.55 -30.72
N THR A 858 48.91 5.87 -31.95
CA THR A 858 47.98 5.96 -33.09
C THR A 858 47.48 4.61 -33.58
N SER A 859 48.06 3.49 -33.10
CA SER A 859 47.67 2.15 -33.55
C SER A 859 46.25 1.76 -33.09
N GLN A 860 45.78 2.35 -31.98
CA GLN A 860 44.42 2.15 -31.44
C GLN A 860 43.31 2.63 -32.39
N PHE A 861 43.65 3.52 -33.34
CA PHE A 861 42.69 4.06 -34.31
C PHE A 861 42.77 3.36 -35.68
N ALA A 862 43.65 2.37 -35.85
CA ALA A 862 43.91 1.75 -37.15
C ALA A 862 42.69 1.02 -37.73
N THR A 863 41.79 0.55 -36.87
CA THR A 863 40.57 -0.18 -37.26
C THR A 863 39.36 0.73 -37.47
N VAL A 864 39.46 2.04 -37.17
CA VAL A 864 38.33 2.97 -37.31
C VAL A 864 38.00 3.18 -38.79
N VAL A 865 36.73 2.97 -39.14
CA VAL A 865 36.23 3.16 -40.51
C VAL A 865 35.16 4.24 -40.62
N LYS A 866 34.40 4.50 -39.55
CA LYS A 866 33.37 5.54 -39.51
C LYS A 866 33.18 6.10 -38.09
N ALA A 867 32.44 7.19 -38.00
CA ALA A 867 31.89 7.66 -36.74
C ALA A 867 30.37 7.51 -36.79
N ASP A 868 29.78 7.09 -35.67
CA ASP A 868 28.35 7.22 -35.43
C ASP A 868 28.13 8.36 -34.45
N VAL A 869 26.96 8.98 -34.52
CA VAL A 869 26.60 10.08 -33.63
C VAL A 869 25.24 9.78 -33.07
N MET A 870 25.06 9.97 -31.77
CA MET A 870 23.76 10.00 -31.14
C MET A 870 23.56 11.32 -30.40
N THR A 871 22.33 11.79 -30.34
CA THR A 871 21.99 13.03 -29.65
C THR A 871 20.79 12.82 -28.75
N LEU A 872 20.89 13.24 -27.49
CA LEU A 872 19.84 13.13 -26.47
C LEU A 872 19.56 14.50 -25.85
N ASN A 873 18.32 14.71 -25.41
CA ASN A 873 18.00 15.79 -24.48
C ASN A 873 18.40 15.35 -23.08
N ASP A 874 19.02 16.25 -22.34
CA ASP A 874 19.54 15.90 -21.02
C ASP A 874 19.57 17.14 -20.13
N ASN A 875 19.27 16.96 -18.84
CA ASN A 875 19.24 18.05 -17.86
C ASN A 875 20.50 17.96 -17.02
N TRP A 876 21.35 18.98 -17.10
CA TRP A 876 22.72 18.94 -16.63
C TRP A 876 22.90 19.50 -15.23
N ASP A 877 21.91 20.22 -14.72
CA ASP A 877 21.85 20.66 -13.34
C ASP A 877 20.44 20.54 -12.72
N ALA A 878 20.26 21.20 -11.57
CA ALA A 878 19.20 20.94 -10.62
C ALA A 878 18.06 21.98 -10.67
N ASP A 879 18.12 22.98 -11.55
CA ASP A 879 17.05 23.94 -11.82
C ASP A 879 16.43 23.74 -13.21
N ALA A 880 15.10 23.65 -13.27
CA ALA A 880 14.34 23.35 -14.49
C ALA A 880 14.15 24.58 -15.39
N GLU A 881 15.20 25.37 -15.60
CA GLU A 881 15.20 26.41 -16.63
C GLU A 881 16.48 26.34 -17.47
N ASN A 882 16.45 25.42 -18.46
CA ASN A 882 17.12 25.50 -19.78
C ASN A 882 18.43 24.68 -19.99
N ASP A 883 18.33 23.37 -20.26
CA ASP A 883 19.50 22.55 -20.62
C ASP A 883 19.32 21.76 -21.93
N GLY A 884 20.35 21.82 -22.77
CA GLY A 884 20.28 21.53 -24.21
C GLY A 884 20.32 20.06 -24.62
N ILE A 885 21.15 19.79 -25.63
CA ILE A 885 21.33 18.44 -26.17
C ILE A 885 22.76 17.96 -25.94
N VAL A 886 22.93 16.67 -25.65
CA VAL A 886 24.25 16.04 -25.57
C VAL A 886 24.51 15.27 -26.85
N VAL A 887 25.67 15.51 -27.47
CA VAL A 887 26.14 14.82 -28.67
C VAL A 887 27.19 13.79 -28.29
N TYR A 888 26.93 12.52 -28.64
CA TYR A 888 27.78 11.36 -28.36
C TYR A 888 28.38 10.82 -29.67
N PRO A 889 29.59 11.26 -30.04
CA PRO A 889 30.28 10.77 -31.22
C PRO A 889 31.11 9.52 -30.89
N ALA A 890 30.72 8.36 -31.42
CA ALA A 890 31.41 7.08 -31.23
C ALA A 890 32.18 6.67 -32.50
N LEU A 891 33.45 6.27 -32.36
CA LEU A 891 34.22 5.69 -33.48
C LEU A 891 33.90 4.21 -33.63
N ARG A 892 33.69 3.75 -34.87
CA ARG A 892 33.32 2.37 -35.20
C ARG A 892 34.32 1.71 -36.13
N ASP A 893 34.51 0.41 -35.96
CA ASP A 893 35.27 -0.41 -36.89
C ASP A 893 34.40 -0.99 -38.02
N SER A 894 34.99 -1.80 -38.89
CA SER A 894 34.29 -2.43 -40.02
C SER A 894 33.20 -3.41 -39.63
N SER A 895 33.18 -3.86 -38.37
CA SER A 895 32.17 -4.76 -37.81
C SER A 895 31.06 -4.01 -37.05
N ASP A 896 31.12 -2.67 -37.07
CA ASP A 896 30.22 -1.77 -36.34
C ASP A 896 30.39 -1.79 -34.80
N GLU A 897 31.51 -2.32 -34.32
CA GLU A 897 31.83 -2.30 -32.88
C GLU A 897 32.49 -0.97 -32.49
N THR A 898 32.25 -0.53 -31.23
CA THR A 898 32.86 0.71 -30.70
C THR A 898 34.36 0.52 -30.58
N VAL A 899 35.15 1.36 -31.24
CA VAL A 899 36.61 1.33 -31.12
C VAL A 899 37.02 1.99 -29.81
N THR A 900 37.52 1.17 -28.89
CA THR A 900 38.00 1.62 -27.59
C THR A 900 39.41 2.18 -27.71
N TRP A 901 39.67 3.33 -27.08
CA TRP A 901 40.98 3.95 -27.05
C TRP A 901 41.21 4.65 -25.72
N SER A 902 42.46 4.84 -25.30
CA SER A 902 42.78 5.57 -24.07
C SER A 902 44.01 6.47 -24.21
N GLY A 903 44.06 7.56 -23.45
CA GLY A 903 45.22 8.45 -23.39
C GLY A 903 45.40 9.38 -24.59
N ALA A 904 44.36 9.60 -25.39
CA ALA A 904 44.26 10.64 -26.41
C ALA A 904 43.17 11.66 -26.02
N ILE A 905 43.10 12.83 -26.66
CA ILE A 905 41.92 13.70 -26.57
C ILE A 905 41.57 14.03 -28.01
N LEU A 906 40.36 13.67 -28.44
CA LEU A 906 39.95 13.79 -29.83
C LEU A 906 39.09 15.04 -30.01
N PRO A 907 39.46 15.96 -30.90
CA PRO A 907 38.61 17.06 -31.30
C PRO A 907 37.40 16.58 -32.10
N VAL A 908 36.24 17.19 -31.88
CA VAL A 908 35.01 16.92 -32.61
C VAL A 908 34.38 18.23 -33.09
N ALA A 909 34.06 18.33 -34.37
CA ALA A 909 33.28 19.43 -34.94
C ALA A 909 31.81 19.01 -35.09
N ILE A 910 30.87 19.85 -34.68
CA ILE A 910 29.43 19.56 -34.63
C ILE A 910 28.65 20.57 -35.48
N GLU A 911 27.68 20.09 -36.27
CA GLU A 911 26.72 20.93 -37.00
C GLU A 911 25.29 20.37 -36.89
N ILE A 912 24.32 21.23 -36.55
CA ILE A 912 22.91 20.83 -36.37
C ILE A 912 22.02 21.58 -37.35
N TRP A 913 21.03 20.89 -37.93
CA TRP A 913 20.15 21.41 -38.97
C TRP A 913 18.66 21.16 -38.72
N THR A 914 17.82 22.06 -39.25
CA THR A 914 16.36 21.88 -39.36
C THR A 914 15.96 20.93 -40.48
N THR A 915 14.75 20.37 -40.34
CA THR A 915 14.13 19.47 -41.32
C THR A 915 12.97 20.17 -42.03
N LYS A 916 12.89 20.06 -43.35
CA LYS A 916 11.71 20.40 -44.15
C LYS A 916 11.17 19.15 -44.87
N ILE A 917 9.88 19.14 -45.16
CA ILE A 917 9.26 18.10 -45.97
C ILE A 917 9.12 18.62 -47.40
N ASP A 918 9.65 17.90 -48.38
CA ASP A 918 9.52 18.26 -49.79
C ASP A 918 8.15 17.89 -50.37
N GLU A 919 7.91 18.29 -51.63
CA GLU A 919 6.65 18.05 -52.36
C GLU A 919 6.29 16.56 -52.55
N ASN A 920 7.24 15.64 -52.28
CA ASN A 920 7.02 14.20 -52.33
C ASN A 920 6.94 13.57 -50.92
N PHE A 921 6.70 14.40 -49.89
CA PHE A 921 6.63 14.03 -48.48
C PHE A 921 7.93 13.44 -47.92
N ARG A 922 9.09 13.77 -48.50
CA ARG A 922 10.39 13.31 -47.99
C ARG A 922 11.06 14.39 -47.16
N GLU A 923 11.62 13.98 -46.03
CA GLU A 923 12.36 14.87 -45.14
C GLU A 923 13.72 15.23 -45.74
N GLN A 924 13.96 16.53 -45.92
CA GLN A 924 15.21 17.10 -46.38
C GLN A 924 15.80 18.05 -45.34
N ARG A 925 17.13 18.13 -45.33
CA ARG A 925 17.89 19.11 -44.54
C ARG A 925 17.62 20.52 -45.08
N ASP A 926 17.30 21.45 -44.19
CA ASP A 926 16.91 22.82 -44.58
C ASP A 926 17.92 23.89 -44.19
N ARG A 927 18.06 24.19 -42.90
CA ARG A 927 18.90 25.30 -42.41
C ARG A 927 19.77 24.88 -41.23
N VAL A 928 21.03 25.34 -41.18
CA VAL A 928 21.91 25.18 -40.01
C VAL A 928 21.39 26.02 -38.85
N VAL A 929 21.35 25.45 -37.65
CA VAL A 929 20.96 26.15 -36.41
C VAL A 929 22.08 26.18 -35.38
N PHE A 930 23.13 25.37 -35.55
CA PHE A 930 24.31 25.39 -34.69
C PHE A 930 25.56 24.88 -35.40
N ARG A 931 26.70 25.52 -35.09
CA ARG A 931 28.05 25.05 -35.42
C ARG A 931 28.93 25.24 -34.19
N GLY A 932 29.53 24.16 -33.71
CA GLY A 932 30.38 24.18 -32.54
C GLY A 932 31.48 23.14 -32.62
N ASN A 933 32.39 23.17 -31.66
CA ASN A 933 33.41 22.14 -31.49
C ASN A 933 33.39 21.65 -30.03
N GLY A 934 33.78 20.39 -29.82
CA GLY A 934 34.02 19.81 -28.52
C GLY A 934 35.20 18.84 -28.55
N THR A 935 35.42 18.15 -27.44
CA THR A 935 36.45 17.12 -27.31
C THR A 935 35.89 15.92 -26.59
N ILE A 936 36.39 14.73 -26.93
CA ILE A 936 36.19 13.51 -26.13
C ILE A 936 37.55 13.03 -25.63
N GLU A 937 37.66 12.76 -24.33
CA GLU A 937 38.90 12.38 -23.64
C GLU A 937 39.03 10.86 -23.48
N SER A 938 37.94 10.13 -23.71
CA SER A 938 37.93 8.68 -23.86
C SER A 938 36.91 8.22 -24.89
N TRP A 939 36.95 6.94 -25.26
CA TRP A 939 35.90 6.33 -26.07
C TRP A 939 34.55 6.26 -25.33
N GLU A 940 34.57 6.28 -23.98
CA GLU A 940 33.37 6.23 -23.12
C GLU A 940 32.58 7.55 -23.21
N ASP A 941 33.26 8.69 -23.35
CA ASP A 941 32.63 10.00 -23.56
C ASP A 941 31.83 10.06 -24.87
N GLY A 942 32.27 9.30 -25.87
CA GLY A 942 31.54 9.12 -27.14
C GLY A 942 30.35 8.16 -27.03
N HIS A 943 30.18 7.48 -25.89
CA HIS A 943 29.19 6.42 -25.69
C HIS A 943 28.10 6.87 -24.69
N PHE A 944 26.86 6.96 -25.17
CA PHE A 944 25.76 7.58 -24.45
C PHE A 944 25.37 6.97 -23.09
N LEU A 945 25.72 5.71 -22.83
CA LEU A 945 25.45 5.04 -21.55
C LEU A 945 26.59 5.18 -20.53
N LEU A 946 27.76 5.64 -20.97
CA LEU A 946 29.00 5.49 -20.20
C LEU A 946 29.69 6.80 -19.90
N GLY A 947 29.60 7.79 -20.78
CA GLY A 947 30.24 9.10 -20.57
C GLY A 947 29.31 10.27 -20.79
N ASP A 948 29.80 11.48 -20.51
CA ASP A 948 28.99 12.69 -20.40
C ASP A 948 28.72 13.40 -21.74
N GLY A 949 29.33 12.92 -22.84
CA GLY A 949 29.18 13.46 -24.19
C GLY A 949 29.55 14.94 -24.33
N ILE A 950 29.20 15.52 -25.49
CA ILE A 950 29.44 16.94 -25.77
C ILE A 950 28.13 17.70 -25.61
N ARG A 951 28.09 18.55 -24.58
CA ARG A 951 26.94 19.37 -24.21
C ARG A 951 26.78 20.58 -25.15
N VAL A 952 25.61 20.72 -25.77
CA VAL A 952 25.20 21.84 -26.61
C VAL A 952 23.92 22.47 -26.03
N PRO A 953 24.00 23.59 -25.29
CA PRO A 953 22.84 24.17 -24.61
C PRO A 953 21.78 24.69 -25.61
N PHE A 954 20.48 24.61 -25.26
CA PHE A 954 19.38 25.03 -26.14
C PHE A 954 19.49 26.50 -26.56
N GLU A 955 19.92 27.38 -25.66
CA GLU A 955 20.17 28.80 -25.96
C GLU A 955 21.21 29.05 -27.05
N SER A 956 22.07 28.07 -27.33
CA SER A 956 23.04 28.16 -28.42
C SER A 956 22.49 27.70 -29.78
N LEU A 957 21.31 27.07 -29.80
CA LEU A 957 20.64 26.61 -31.02
C LEU A 957 19.71 27.71 -31.57
N ASP A 958 20.04 28.29 -32.73
CA ASP A 958 19.23 29.33 -33.39
C ASP A 958 18.07 28.71 -34.19
N VAL A 959 17.09 28.14 -33.49
CA VAL A 959 15.93 27.45 -34.07
C VAL A 959 14.72 28.41 -34.09
N PRO A 960 14.10 28.69 -35.25
CA PRO A 960 12.93 29.56 -35.30
C PRO A 960 11.73 28.97 -34.57
N ALA A 961 10.93 29.82 -33.93
CA ALA A 961 9.72 29.41 -33.24
C ALA A 961 8.78 28.58 -34.15
N GLY A 962 8.37 27.41 -33.67
CA GLY A 962 7.50 26.48 -34.39
C GLY A 962 8.18 25.58 -35.42
N VAL A 963 9.52 25.62 -35.53
CA VAL A 963 10.30 24.76 -36.43
C VAL A 963 11.09 23.76 -35.60
N THR A 964 11.05 22.48 -35.98
CA THR A 964 11.82 21.42 -35.33
C THR A 964 13.17 21.23 -35.99
N TYR A 965 14.23 21.08 -35.20
CA TYR A 965 15.51 20.59 -35.70
C TYR A 965 15.57 19.07 -35.65
N GLY A 966 16.35 18.44 -36.55
CA GLY A 966 16.28 16.99 -36.70
C GLY A 966 17.47 16.29 -37.35
N TRP A 967 18.57 17.00 -37.62
CA TRP A 967 19.82 16.39 -38.10
C TRP A 967 21.02 16.92 -37.32
N THR A 968 21.81 16.03 -36.73
CA THR A 968 23.07 16.36 -36.04
C THR A 968 24.22 15.65 -36.74
N TYR A 969 25.23 16.41 -37.15
CA TYR A 969 26.47 15.91 -37.73
C TYR A 969 27.60 16.11 -36.72
N ALA A 970 28.44 15.10 -36.54
CA ALA A 970 29.69 15.26 -35.81
C ALA A 970 30.85 14.64 -36.58
N LYS A 971 31.97 15.38 -36.67
CA LYS A 971 33.21 14.95 -37.31
C LYS A 971 34.32 14.88 -36.26
N VAL A 972 34.81 13.67 -36.00
CA VAL A 972 35.86 13.37 -35.02
C VAL A 972 37.21 13.33 -35.73
N PHE A 973 38.22 14.01 -35.20
CA PHE A 973 39.58 14.05 -35.74
C PHE A 973 40.50 13.15 -34.91
N THR A 974 41.09 12.14 -35.54
CA THR A 974 41.97 11.16 -34.87
C THR A 974 43.45 11.57 -34.96
N PRO A 975 44.30 11.13 -34.03
CA PRO A 975 45.71 11.57 -33.95
C PRO A 975 46.58 11.06 -35.11
N ASP A 976 46.10 10.08 -35.87
CA ASP A 976 46.71 9.60 -37.14
C ASP A 976 46.42 10.53 -38.34
N GLY A 977 45.76 11.67 -38.10
CA GLY A 977 45.48 12.71 -39.09
C GLY A 977 44.21 12.46 -39.91
N ARG A 978 43.41 11.46 -39.57
CA ARG A 978 42.14 11.15 -40.23
C ARG A 978 40.96 11.85 -39.55
N ALA A 979 39.85 11.94 -40.26
CA ALA A 979 38.61 12.48 -39.73
C ALA A 979 37.43 11.62 -40.17
N TYR A 980 36.54 11.31 -39.23
CA TYR A 980 35.41 10.43 -39.44
C TYR A 980 34.12 11.16 -39.06
N GLU A 981 33.13 11.11 -39.94
CA GLU A 981 31.88 11.87 -39.81
C GLU A 981 30.70 10.92 -39.63
N GLY A 982 29.85 11.24 -38.66
CA GLY A 982 28.59 10.55 -38.42
C GLY A 982 27.41 11.52 -38.43
N VAL A 983 26.23 10.99 -38.73
CA VAL A 983 24.98 11.74 -38.73
C VAL A 983 23.94 11.03 -37.89
N TRP A 984 23.26 11.79 -37.04
CA TRP A 984 22.07 11.36 -36.32
C TRP A 984 20.85 12.08 -36.85
N LYS A 985 19.75 11.34 -37.03
CA LYS A 985 18.46 11.90 -37.45
C LYS A 985 17.40 11.57 -36.42
N TYR A 986 16.93 12.57 -35.69
CA TYR A 986 15.87 12.43 -34.68
C TYR A 986 14.72 13.41 -34.97
N THR A 987 13.48 12.95 -34.82
CA THR A 987 12.30 13.62 -35.34
C THR A 987 11.59 14.40 -34.23
N ARG A 988 11.58 15.75 -34.37
CA ARG A 988 10.77 16.73 -33.63
C ARG A 988 11.13 17.00 -32.16
N LEU A 989 12.30 17.61 -31.95
CA LEU A 989 12.58 18.35 -30.73
C LEU A 989 12.23 19.83 -30.95
N VAL A 990 11.42 20.39 -30.06
CA VAL A 990 11.10 21.82 -30.00
C VAL A 990 11.86 22.36 -28.78
N PRO A 991 12.79 23.33 -28.96
CA PRO A 991 13.45 23.99 -27.84
C PRO A 991 12.46 24.66 -26.89
#